data_AF-A0A939YH22-F1
#
_entry.id   AF-A0A939YH22-F1
#
_cell.length_a   1.000
_cell.length_b   1.000
_cell.length_c   1.000
_cell.angle_alpha   90.00
_cell.angle_beta   90.00
_cell.angle_gamma   90.00
#
_symmetry.space_group_name_H-M   'P 1'
#
loop_
_entity.id
_entity.type
_entity.pdbx_description
1 polymer ?
#
loop_
_entity_poly.entity_id
_entity_poly.type
_entity_poly.pdbx_seq_one_letter_code
_entity_poly.pdbx_strand_id
1 'polypeptide(L)'
;MKKLISLLLLIAAALLLGCGADTVTETADGTDAPATADTSAATEDTTDGAVTEAPEEKPQMPDYYIDFADEQNVYACSNLYNVNTEYTGDGMLVKFLQSGSDPKYCFDPYMTLPVPEGKFSIDDYPYFVISLYTSKSDLKGDIRYKTDGLKDPNSYPTYRFSYGGTGERIIVLDLQKMSSVLFVAAGDSPTTGNYTHLRMDMFENDCSTDDVFIIHWYAFFKTKKQANEFKKMPRSAPQKTEVPDLSAYYRGAEFAEPDNAFKPKKLLYGFETGIYEFPVNKLKNNGYGGIVTNVKFDMNYLKDDAQFENLRKAYEYAHGVGMHMWIYDEYQWPSGKAFGQVLEGHDEFEAIGIELIKVKGQGDIDYSLPSGYISIAGADLVSGGKASPLSTDGKTVKAKHVGAYTMYVYARRITNRGKEDPTDFSTLRDVDLLNPDAVARFIQTTYVKYKDKMGDAFDVVEAFFTDEPQLGNRDAKDYVVWTGKLPEKFYEMHGYDVTAELYSLFDGDTAHDKLVRVNFYQTVAEMFRVAYFEQIADWCEANGVASSGHLLFEENIQRQIETYGGDFMQIVGTMTIPGADVLQVEPDRLMQKGTDIGSFMGLKYVSSAAKNAGKRLVHLEFTPVAVDGAPFFSDQRKYSVAGASLTSLFGANTYTVICHDDAMSASDLQFFTTYEGRINTLLGYGVTDTPIAVFYPVDAVRAAYTATGDHFNYNGSDEAAKINRLMQDTCYDIIKAGLDFTILDVQSVGAAEIFGGKMKVGLGEYSVIVMPSVRVISVEAMKKLAEFDRSGGVVIWLDSLPDMCDDQRDAEEFSRVMKEYSGKVFKGVLTDKLLQLCPPPMGLSTKNGVYAAEYVRPDDGVRILYLANATKSAKSVNVEQEGKYLIYDPYDCTVTEASDKTSVKVPGYRAVLIVRDEG
;
A
#
# COMPACT_ATOMS: atom_id res chain seq x y z
N MET A 1 0.72 27.63 -16.17
CA MET A 1 1.34 26.32 -16.49
C MET A 1 2.80 26.39 -16.93
N LYS A 2 3.22 27.02 -18.04
CA LYS A 2 4.67 27.18 -18.31
C LYS A 2 5.42 27.87 -17.15
N LYS A 3 4.78 28.84 -16.49
CA LYS A 3 5.29 29.46 -15.25
C LYS A 3 5.28 28.54 -14.01
N LEU A 4 4.44 27.50 -13.97
CA LEU A 4 4.32 26.55 -12.85
C LEU A 4 5.35 25.42 -13.01
N ILE A 5 5.60 24.97 -14.24
CA ILE A 5 6.71 24.06 -14.59
C ILE A 5 8.05 24.78 -14.40
N SER A 6 8.18 26.04 -14.84
CA SER A 6 9.35 26.85 -14.50
C SER A 6 9.50 27.06 -12.99
N LEU A 7 8.42 27.05 -12.21
CA LEU A 7 8.46 27.23 -10.75
C LEU A 7 8.89 25.94 -10.04
N LEU A 8 8.38 24.77 -10.45
CA LEU A 8 8.83 23.46 -9.97
C LEU A 8 10.30 23.20 -10.35
N LEU A 9 10.72 23.61 -11.55
CA LEU A 9 12.13 23.58 -11.97
C LEU A 9 13.01 24.58 -11.18
N LEU A 10 12.45 25.74 -10.80
CA LEU A 10 13.14 26.71 -9.92
C LEU A 10 13.27 26.18 -8.48
N ILE A 11 12.31 25.39 -8.01
CA ILE A 11 12.35 24.72 -6.69
C ILE A 11 13.43 23.62 -6.70
N ALA A 12 13.48 22.80 -7.74
CA ALA A 12 14.55 21.79 -7.91
C ALA A 12 15.95 22.45 -8.04
N ALA A 13 16.05 23.59 -8.74
CA ALA A 13 17.30 24.33 -8.86
C ALA A 13 17.72 25.06 -7.56
N ALA A 14 16.76 25.51 -6.75
CA ALA A 14 17.02 26.12 -5.45
C ALA A 14 17.45 25.11 -4.38
N LEU A 15 17.00 23.85 -4.49
CA LEU A 15 17.44 22.73 -3.65
C LEU A 15 18.91 22.31 -3.91
N LEU A 16 19.47 22.63 -5.08
CA LEU A 16 20.84 22.25 -5.50
C LEU A 16 21.93 23.30 -5.19
N LEU A 17 21.58 24.57 -4.95
CA LEU A 17 22.57 25.67 -4.83
C LEU A 17 22.72 26.16 -3.38
N GLY A 18 23.12 25.26 -2.50
CA GLY A 18 23.45 25.52 -1.09
C GLY A 18 24.94 25.47 -0.79
N CYS A 19 25.81 26.05 -1.63
CA CYS A 19 27.20 26.34 -1.24
C CYS A 19 27.47 27.84 -1.35
N GLY A 20 27.66 28.46 -0.18
CA GLY A 20 27.87 29.89 -0.01
C GLY A 20 29.12 30.41 -0.73
N ALA A 21 28.96 31.54 -1.41
CA ALA A 21 30.06 32.41 -1.79
C ALA A 21 30.08 33.58 -0.82
N ASP A 22 30.98 33.53 0.16
CA ASP A 22 31.41 34.73 0.88
C ASP A 22 32.72 35.24 0.27
N THR A 23 32.67 36.51 -0.11
CA THR A 23 33.74 37.32 -0.68
C THR A 23 34.86 37.59 0.32
N VAL A 24 36.12 37.25 -0.02
CA VAL A 24 37.30 38.03 0.41
C VAL A 24 38.36 38.04 -0.72
N THR A 25 38.94 39.22 -0.85
CA THR A 25 39.88 39.82 -1.80
C THR A 25 41.19 39.08 -2.12
N GLU A 26 41.65 39.34 -3.36
CA GLU A 26 43.02 39.31 -3.91
C GLU A 26 44.21 39.05 -2.95
N THR A 27 45.12 38.14 -3.33
CA THR A 27 46.43 38.50 -3.94
C THR A 27 47.33 37.28 -4.20
N ALA A 28 47.92 37.29 -5.41
CA ALA A 28 49.31 36.95 -5.79
C ALA A 28 49.93 35.56 -5.55
N ASP A 29 50.37 35.01 -6.70
CA ASP A 29 51.68 34.39 -6.99
C ASP A 29 52.12 33.05 -6.36
N GLY A 30 52.64 32.18 -7.25
CA GLY A 30 53.87 31.45 -6.95
C GLY A 30 53.84 29.93 -7.14
N THR A 31 54.01 29.50 -8.39
CA THR A 31 55.01 28.52 -8.87
C THR A 31 55.36 27.24 -8.09
N ASP A 32 55.45 26.17 -8.88
CA ASP A 32 56.40 25.04 -8.83
C ASP A 32 56.04 23.76 -8.03
N ALA A 33 55.73 22.72 -8.81
CA ALA A 33 56.23 21.35 -8.60
C ALA A 33 57.73 21.29 -9.01
N PRO A 34 58.53 20.20 -8.83
CA PRO A 34 58.14 18.81 -8.52
C PRO A 34 59.15 18.00 -7.63
N ALA A 35 58.91 16.69 -7.57
CA ALA A 35 59.90 15.57 -7.55
C ALA A 35 60.15 14.79 -6.23
N THR A 36 59.62 13.55 -6.24
CA THR A 36 60.27 12.24 -5.96
C THR A 36 61.42 12.14 -4.95
N ALA A 37 61.32 11.21 -3.99
CA ALA A 37 62.16 9.99 -3.95
C ALA A 37 61.84 9.06 -2.77
N ASP A 38 61.81 7.78 -3.14
CA ASP A 38 61.94 6.51 -2.42
C ASP A 38 62.83 6.48 -1.16
N THR A 39 62.52 5.61 -0.18
CA THR A 39 63.45 4.60 0.39
C THR A 39 62.82 3.75 1.51
N SER A 40 63.14 2.46 1.42
CA SER A 40 62.85 1.31 2.29
C SER A 40 63.60 1.27 3.63
N ALA A 41 63.05 0.55 4.63
CA ALA A 41 63.70 -0.49 5.50
C ALA A 41 62.86 -0.76 6.77
N ALA A 42 62.35 -1.98 6.99
CA ALA A 42 62.88 -3.04 7.89
C ALA A 42 62.53 -2.83 9.38
N THR A 43 61.47 -3.47 9.90
CA THR A 43 61.40 -4.75 10.67
C THR A 43 61.85 -4.69 12.13
N GLU A 44 60.91 -4.94 13.06
CA GLU A 44 60.94 -5.81 14.28
C GLU A 44 59.97 -5.25 15.33
N ASP A 45 59.34 -6.00 16.25
CA ASP A 45 58.84 -7.39 16.33
C ASP A 45 57.92 -7.43 17.58
N THR A 46 57.07 -8.46 17.62
CA THR A 46 56.47 -9.14 18.80
C THR A 46 55.08 -8.77 19.36
N THR A 47 54.21 -9.80 19.23
CA THR A 47 53.20 -10.37 20.16
C THR A 47 51.91 -9.57 20.39
N ASP A 48 50.69 -10.12 20.29
CA ASP A 48 50.24 -11.47 20.63
C ASP A 48 48.82 -11.72 20.06
N GLY A 49 48.48 -12.99 19.80
CA GLY A 49 47.10 -13.52 19.82
C GLY A 49 46.12 -13.19 18.68
N ALA A 50 45.82 -14.19 17.84
CA ALA A 50 44.45 -14.44 17.37
C ALA A 50 44.30 -15.87 16.85
N VAL A 51 43.39 -16.63 17.47
CA VAL A 51 42.84 -17.87 16.92
C VAL A 51 42.12 -17.49 15.63
N THR A 52 42.50 -18.12 14.52
CA THR A 52 41.75 -18.00 13.26
C THR A 52 40.44 -18.75 13.40
N GLU A 53 39.35 -18.05 13.71
CA GLU A 53 38.00 -18.55 13.41
C GLU A 53 37.80 -18.45 11.90
N ALA A 54 37.40 -19.57 11.30
CA ALA A 54 37.02 -19.64 9.90
C ALA A 54 35.76 -18.77 9.67
N PRO A 55 35.60 -18.13 8.50
CA PRO A 55 34.41 -17.34 8.20
C PRO A 55 33.16 -18.23 8.27
N GLU A 56 32.12 -17.78 8.98
CA GLU A 56 30.81 -18.46 9.01
C GLU A 56 30.20 -18.44 7.61
N GLU A 57 29.99 -19.63 7.03
CA GLU A 57 29.27 -19.83 5.77
C GLU A 57 27.79 -19.43 5.96
N LYS A 58 27.27 -18.51 5.13
CA LYS A 58 25.82 -18.19 5.07
C LYS A 58 25.01 -19.49 4.82
N PRO A 59 23.88 -19.71 5.51
CA PRO A 59 23.10 -20.93 5.33
C PRO A 59 22.56 -21.03 3.89
N GLN A 60 22.83 -22.15 3.23
CA GLN A 60 22.38 -22.41 1.87
C GLN A 60 20.88 -22.78 1.87
N MET A 61 20.08 -22.11 1.02
CA MET A 61 18.66 -22.45 0.83
C MET A 61 18.51 -23.90 0.31
N PRO A 62 17.45 -24.62 0.73
CA PRO A 62 17.18 -25.97 0.24
C PRO A 62 16.84 -25.95 -1.26
N ASP A 63 17.23 -27.00 -1.97
CA ASP A 63 16.90 -27.16 -3.40
C ASP A 63 15.39 -27.33 -3.64
N TYR A 64 14.65 -27.74 -2.61
CA TYR A 64 13.19 -27.73 -2.59
C TYR A 64 12.66 -27.48 -1.18
N TYR A 65 11.77 -26.50 -1.10
CA TYR A 65 10.95 -26.22 0.07
C TYR A 65 9.57 -25.74 -0.38
N ILE A 66 8.61 -25.90 0.52
CA ILE A 66 7.27 -25.36 0.39
C ILE A 66 7.03 -24.47 1.58
N ASP A 67 6.66 -23.23 1.31
CA ASP A 67 6.29 -22.23 2.31
C ASP A 67 4.78 -22.09 2.33
N PHE A 68 4.16 -22.38 3.47
CA PHE A 68 2.71 -22.25 3.62
C PHE A 68 2.29 -20.83 4.04
N ALA A 69 3.25 -19.91 4.21
CA ALA A 69 2.96 -18.48 4.12
C ALA A 69 2.47 -18.08 2.72
N ASP A 70 2.70 -18.92 1.70
CA ASP A 70 2.03 -18.80 0.41
C ASP A 70 0.75 -19.65 0.42
N GLU A 71 -0.39 -18.97 0.34
CA GLU A 71 -1.73 -19.57 0.33
C GLU A 71 -1.90 -20.62 -0.77
N GLN A 72 -1.25 -20.47 -1.94
CA GLN A 72 -1.35 -21.46 -3.01
C GLN A 72 -0.76 -22.81 -2.59
N ASN A 73 0.28 -22.79 -1.77
CA ASN A 73 0.86 -24.00 -1.23
C ASN A 73 -0.07 -24.69 -0.24
N VAL A 74 -0.88 -23.93 0.51
CA VAL A 74 -1.93 -24.47 1.38
C VAL A 74 -2.95 -25.27 0.55
N TYR A 75 -3.41 -24.70 -0.57
CA TYR A 75 -4.36 -25.38 -1.46
C TYR A 75 -3.75 -26.45 -2.36
N ALA A 76 -2.42 -26.49 -2.50
CA ALA A 76 -1.70 -27.58 -3.16
C ALA A 76 -1.69 -28.88 -2.33
N CYS A 77 -2.02 -28.81 -1.03
CA CYS A 77 -2.24 -30.00 -0.23
C CYS A 77 -3.47 -30.78 -0.73
N SER A 78 -3.37 -32.11 -0.75
CA SER A 78 -4.41 -32.97 -1.33
C SER A 78 -4.74 -34.16 -0.42
N ASN A 79 -5.75 -34.94 -0.78
CA ASN A 79 -6.24 -36.10 0.00
C ASN A 79 -6.49 -35.75 1.48
N LEU A 80 -7.13 -34.61 1.74
CA LEU A 80 -7.56 -34.22 3.07
C LEU A 80 -8.60 -35.21 3.58
N TYR A 81 -8.27 -35.94 4.65
CA TYR A 81 -9.17 -36.91 5.27
C TYR A 81 -9.28 -36.63 6.75
N ASN A 82 -10.50 -36.31 7.22
CA ASN A 82 -10.79 -35.90 8.59
C ASN A 82 -9.96 -34.70 9.09
N VAL A 83 -9.51 -33.86 8.16
CA VAL A 83 -8.85 -32.57 8.41
C VAL A 83 -9.34 -31.56 7.38
N ASN A 84 -9.34 -30.28 7.74
CA ASN A 84 -9.39 -29.14 6.85
C ASN A 84 -8.12 -28.31 7.04
N THR A 85 -7.71 -27.60 6.00
CA THR A 85 -6.59 -26.66 6.05
C THR A 85 -7.11 -25.25 5.82
N GLU A 86 -6.53 -24.29 6.53
CA GLU A 86 -6.87 -22.87 6.42
C GLU A 86 -5.57 -22.08 6.40
N TYR A 87 -5.49 -21.09 5.51
CA TYR A 87 -4.37 -20.18 5.46
C TYR A 87 -4.48 -19.14 6.58
N THR A 88 -3.40 -18.94 7.34
CA THR A 88 -3.39 -18.03 8.50
C THR A 88 -2.58 -16.75 8.29
N GLY A 89 -2.01 -16.53 7.11
CA GLY A 89 -1.07 -15.44 6.85
C GLY A 89 0.39 -15.82 7.13
N ASP A 90 0.63 -16.70 8.09
CA ASP A 90 1.97 -17.16 8.51
C ASP A 90 2.21 -18.67 8.28
N GLY A 91 1.18 -19.39 7.83
CA GLY A 91 1.25 -20.82 7.56
C GLY A 91 -0.10 -21.46 7.27
N MET A 92 -0.09 -22.79 7.33
CA MET A 92 -1.27 -23.62 7.16
C MET A 92 -1.80 -24.10 8.52
N LEU A 93 -2.92 -23.56 8.97
CA LEU A 93 -3.67 -24.09 10.11
C LEU A 93 -4.38 -25.38 9.71
N VAL A 94 -4.13 -26.46 10.46
CA VAL A 94 -4.79 -27.75 10.27
C VAL A 94 -5.89 -27.91 11.31
N LYS A 95 -7.14 -27.93 10.85
CA LYS A 95 -8.34 -28.15 11.65
C LYS A 95 -8.76 -29.61 11.58
N PHE A 96 -8.76 -30.30 12.71
CA PHE A 96 -9.25 -31.69 12.77
C PHE A 96 -10.76 -31.75 12.68
N LEU A 97 -11.27 -32.63 11.83
CA LEU A 97 -12.70 -32.87 11.67
C LEU A 97 -13.08 -34.13 12.44
N GLN A 98 -14.14 -34.04 13.24
CA GLN A 98 -14.67 -35.17 14.00
C GLN A 98 -15.13 -36.27 13.04
N SER A 99 -14.69 -37.51 13.28
CA SER A 99 -15.12 -38.67 12.48
C SER A 99 -15.50 -39.86 13.36
N GLY A 100 -16.78 -40.25 13.28
CA GLY A 100 -17.35 -41.36 14.04
C GLY A 100 -18.41 -40.93 15.07
N SER A 101 -18.98 -41.93 15.77
CA SER A 101 -20.06 -41.73 16.75
C SER A 101 -19.57 -41.30 18.14
N ASP A 102 -18.26 -41.39 18.41
CA ASP A 102 -17.65 -40.92 19.65
C ASP A 102 -17.07 -39.52 19.43
N PRO A 103 -17.62 -38.47 20.07
CA PRO A 103 -17.14 -37.10 19.90
C PRO A 103 -15.75 -36.85 20.47
N LYS A 104 -15.14 -37.85 21.13
CA LYS A 104 -13.79 -37.77 21.66
C LYS A 104 -12.69 -38.18 20.69
N TYR A 105 -12.98 -38.66 19.50
CA TYR A 105 -11.94 -39.24 18.62
C TYR A 105 -12.13 -38.83 17.16
N CYS A 106 -11.01 -38.55 16.49
CA CYS A 106 -10.94 -38.42 15.03
C CYS A 106 -10.14 -39.62 14.51
N PHE A 107 -10.75 -40.40 13.61
CA PHE A 107 -10.15 -41.59 13.03
C PHE A 107 -9.21 -41.25 11.86
N ASP A 108 -7.92 -41.58 11.99
CA ASP A 108 -6.91 -41.47 10.94
C ASP A 108 -6.89 -40.11 10.19
N PRO A 109 -6.76 -38.95 10.87
CA PRO A 109 -6.69 -37.66 10.17
C PRO A 109 -5.37 -37.49 9.41
N TYR A 110 -5.45 -37.19 8.11
CA TYR A 110 -4.27 -37.03 7.26
C TYR A 110 -4.46 -36.08 6.08
N MET A 111 -3.32 -35.62 5.55
CA MET A 111 -3.23 -34.89 4.28
C MET A 111 -1.95 -35.25 3.52
N THR A 112 -1.98 -35.05 2.20
CA THR A 112 -0.82 -35.19 1.31
C THR A 112 -0.18 -33.82 1.10
N LEU A 113 1.11 -33.72 1.43
CA LEU A 113 1.92 -32.55 1.17
C LEU A 113 2.44 -32.60 -0.27
N PRO A 114 2.53 -31.45 -0.98
CA PRO A 114 3.02 -31.42 -2.35
C PRO A 114 4.48 -31.91 -2.47
N VAL A 115 4.79 -32.69 -3.50
CA VAL A 115 6.17 -33.09 -3.80
C VAL A 115 6.37 -33.01 -5.31
N PRO A 116 7.52 -32.57 -5.82
CA PRO A 116 7.75 -32.46 -7.26
C PRO A 116 7.90 -33.87 -7.83
N GLU A 117 6.85 -34.36 -8.50
CA GLU A 117 6.83 -35.71 -9.06
C GLU A 117 8.02 -35.93 -10.00
N GLY A 118 8.76 -37.02 -9.74
CA GLY A 118 9.85 -37.49 -10.62
C GLY A 118 11.12 -36.64 -10.64
N LYS A 119 11.27 -35.65 -9.73
CA LYS A 119 12.45 -34.76 -9.68
C LYS A 119 13.30 -34.86 -8.42
N PHE A 120 12.81 -35.53 -7.37
CA PHE A 120 13.50 -35.64 -6.08
C PHE A 120 13.59 -37.11 -5.65
N SER A 121 14.82 -37.60 -5.44
CA SER A 121 15.10 -38.92 -4.88
C SER A 121 15.51 -38.83 -3.42
N ILE A 122 15.08 -39.79 -2.61
CA ILE A 122 15.58 -39.97 -1.24
C ILE A 122 17.09 -40.29 -1.21
N ASP A 123 17.64 -40.80 -2.32
CA ASP A 123 19.07 -41.03 -2.46
C ASP A 123 19.87 -39.73 -2.42
N ASP A 124 19.32 -38.66 -3.02
CA ASP A 124 19.94 -37.34 -3.08
C ASP A 124 19.49 -36.44 -1.93
N TYR A 125 18.25 -36.59 -1.45
CA TYR A 125 17.63 -35.76 -0.42
C TYR A 125 17.05 -36.59 0.73
N PRO A 126 17.90 -37.18 1.57
CA PRO A 126 17.46 -38.08 2.64
C PRO A 126 16.95 -37.35 3.89
N TYR A 127 17.14 -36.03 4.01
CA TYR A 127 16.73 -35.27 5.20
C TYR A 127 15.50 -34.44 4.94
N PHE A 128 14.39 -34.78 5.60
CA PHE A 128 13.16 -33.99 5.59
C PHE A 128 13.10 -33.09 6.81
N VAL A 129 12.74 -31.82 6.63
CA VAL A 129 12.61 -30.84 7.71
C VAL A 129 11.25 -30.17 7.62
N ILE A 130 10.57 -30.03 8.75
CA ILE A 130 9.28 -29.35 8.83
C ILE A 130 9.27 -28.39 10.02
N SER A 131 8.74 -27.18 9.81
CA SER A 131 8.39 -26.26 10.88
C SER A 131 6.91 -26.37 11.20
N LEU A 132 6.60 -26.68 12.46
CA LEU A 132 5.25 -26.77 12.98
C LEU A 132 5.11 -25.93 14.25
N TYR A 133 3.99 -25.26 14.42
CA TYR A 133 3.54 -24.73 15.69
C TYR A 133 2.47 -25.65 16.27
N THR A 134 2.55 -25.96 17.56
CA THR A 134 1.48 -26.71 18.24
C THR A 134 1.26 -26.29 19.68
N SER A 135 0.01 -26.25 20.13
CA SER A 135 -0.34 -26.13 21.55
C SER A 135 -0.33 -27.48 22.28
N LYS A 136 -0.07 -28.58 21.57
CA LYS A 136 -0.14 -29.94 22.11
C LYS A 136 1.19 -30.36 22.74
N SER A 137 1.11 -30.97 23.91
CA SER A 137 2.29 -31.36 24.72
C SER A 137 2.66 -32.85 24.62
N ASP A 138 1.87 -33.66 23.91
CA ASP A 138 2.20 -35.05 23.63
C ASP A 138 3.23 -35.15 22.49
N LEU A 139 4.40 -35.64 22.84
CA LEU A 139 5.65 -35.37 22.13
C LEU A 139 5.87 -36.24 20.87
N LYS A 140 4.88 -36.53 20.00
CA LYS A 140 5.04 -37.55 18.93
C LYS A 140 4.16 -37.33 17.73
N GLY A 141 4.64 -37.50 16.47
CA GLY A 141 3.89 -37.49 15.19
C GLY A 141 4.46 -38.35 14.07
N ASP A 142 3.72 -38.54 12.97
CA ASP A 142 4.07 -39.48 11.90
C ASP A 142 4.11 -38.84 10.51
N ILE A 143 5.15 -39.18 9.74
CA ILE A 143 5.23 -38.91 8.29
C ILE A 143 5.26 -40.25 7.57
N ARG A 144 4.43 -40.36 6.53
CA ARG A 144 4.51 -41.46 5.56
C ARG A 144 4.94 -40.94 4.21
N TYR A 145 5.75 -41.71 3.51
CA TYR A 145 6.11 -41.37 2.14
C TYR A 145 6.24 -42.63 1.29
N LYS A 146 6.11 -42.46 -0.03
CA LYS A 146 6.31 -43.51 -1.02
C LYS A 146 7.44 -43.15 -1.95
N THR A 147 8.19 -44.17 -2.36
CA THR A 147 9.12 -44.07 -3.47
C THR A 147 8.73 -45.02 -4.60
N ASP A 148 9.13 -44.69 -5.83
CA ASP A 148 8.96 -45.55 -7.00
C ASP A 148 9.77 -46.87 -6.94
N GLY A 149 10.65 -47.01 -5.95
CA GLY A 149 11.46 -48.21 -5.68
C GLY A 149 10.79 -49.27 -4.79
N LEU A 150 9.60 -49.00 -4.24
CA LEU A 150 8.87 -49.97 -3.42
C LEU A 150 8.28 -51.10 -4.28
N LYS A 151 8.40 -52.35 -3.84
CA LYS A 151 7.87 -53.52 -4.56
C LYS A 151 6.38 -53.69 -4.33
N ASP A 152 5.89 -53.42 -3.12
CA ASP A 152 4.47 -53.37 -2.85
C ASP A 152 3.95 -51.93 -3.07
N PRO A 153 3.10 -51.70 -4.09
CA PRO A 153 2.55 -50.37 -4.36
C PRO A 153 1.64 -49.87 -3.23
N ASN A 154 1.22 -50.73 -2.30
CA ASN A 154 0.43 -50.38 -1.12
C ASN A 154 1.30 -50.13 0.13
N SER A 155 2.62 -50.26 0.03
CA SER A 155 3.54 -50.00 1.13
C SER A 155 3.58 -48.51 1.47
N TYR A 156 3.36 -48.16 2.74
CA TYR A 156 3.49 -46.79 3.27
C TYR A 156 4.47 -46.78 4.44
N PRO A 157 5.79 -46.71 4.14
CA PRO A 157 6.83 -46.50 5.14
C PRO A 157 6.46 -45.37 6.11
N THR A 158 6.45 -45.67 7.40
CA THR A 158 6.01 -44.73 8.44
C THR A 158 7.17 -44.34 9.34
N TYR A 159 7.42 -43.04 9.47
CA TYR A 159 8.46 -42.46 10.31
C TYR A 159 7.82 -41.66 11.42
N ARG A 160 8.01 -42.13 12.67
CA ARG A 160 7.55 -41.39 13.84
C ARG A 160 8.64 -40.46 14.33
N PHE A 161 8.26 -39.22 14.57
CA PHE A 161 9.08 -38.17 15.11
C PHE A 161 8.51 -37.68 16.44
N SER A 162 9.34 -36.98 17.22
CA SER A 162 8.95 -36.40 18.49
C SER A 162 9.30 -34.92 18.52
N TYR A 163 8.39 -34.09 19.01
CA TYR A 163 8.62 -32.65 19.24
C TYR A 163 8.53 -32.34 20.73
N GLY A 164 9.45 -31.53 21.25
CA GLY A 164 9.66 -31.27 22.67
C GLY A 164 8.71 -30.24 23.29
N GLY A 165 7.39 -30.47 23.26
CA GLY A 165 6.37 -29.60 23.89
C GLY A 165 5.78 -28.55 22.94
N THR A 166 5.11 -27.54 23.48
CA THR A 166 4.28 -26.55 22.76
C THR A 166 5.05 -25.35 22.19
N GLY A 167 4.50 -24.68 21.17
CA GLY A 167 5.10 -23.56 20.43
C GLY A 167 5.70 -24.00 19.09
N GLU A 168 6.53 -23.16 18.48
CA GLU A 168 7.18 -23.49 17.21
C GLU A 168 8.26 -24.56 17.38
N ARG A 169 8.30 -25.51 16.44
CA ARG A 169 9.13 -26.71 16.45
C ARG A 169 9.63 -27.00 15.04
N ILE A 170 10.95 -26.99 14.88
CA ILE A 170 11.62 -27.46 13.66
C ILE A 170 12.13 -28.88 13.89
N ILE A 171 11.55 -29.82 13.13
CA ILE A 171 11.85 -31.25 13.20
C ILE A 171 12.69 -31.64 12.00
N VAL A 172 13.75 -32.43 12.23
CA VAL A 172 14.63 -32.95 11.19
C VAL A 172 14.57 -34.48 11.21
N LEU A 173 14.19 -35.09 10.09
CA LEU A 173 14.08 -36.54 9.91
C LEU A 173 15.10 -37.04 8.91
N ASP A 174 15.80 -38.11 9.28
CA ASP A 174 16.68 -38.87 8.39
C ASP A 174 15.90 -40.06 7.84
N LEU A 175 15.45 -39.93 6.59
CA LEU A 175 14.57 -40.89 5.94
C LEU A 175 15.33 -42.13 5.44
N GLN A 176 16.66 -42.13 5.43
CA GLN A 176 17.45 -43.33 5.14
C GLN A 176 17.73 -44.19 6.38
N LYS A 177 17.46 -43.65 7.58
CA LYS A 177 17.72 -44.35 8.84
C LYS A 177 16.63 -45.38 9.15
N MET A 178 16.84 -46.62 8.71
CA MET A 178 15.91 -47.75 8.93
C MET A 178 15.49 -47.97 10.39
N SER A 179 16.33 -47.64 11.38
CA SER A 179 15.97 -47.80 12.80
C SER A 179 14.85 -46.85 13.26
N SER A 180 14.52 -45.83 12.46
CA SER A 180 13.48 -44.84 12.73
C SER A 180 12.16 -45.15 12.02
N VAL A 181 12.13 -46.20 11.20
CA VAL A 181 10.92 -46.71 10.52
C VAL A 181 10.10 -47.50 11.52
N LEU A 182 8.83 -47.14 11.71
CA LEU A 182 7.89 -47.90 12.53
C LEU A 182 7.28 -49.08 11.77
N PHE A 183 6.97 -48.88 10.50
CA PHE A 183 6.31 -49.88 9.66
C PHE A 183 6.76 -49.75 8.22
N VAL A 184 7.08 -50.88 7.60
CA VAL A 184 7.28 -51.05 6.16
C VAL A 184 6.93 -52.49 5.79
N ALA A 185 6.38 -52.71 4.59
CA ALA A 185 6.03 -54.05 4.13
C ALA A 185 7.28 -54.95 4.01
N ALA A 186 7.10 -56.25 4.23
CA ALA A 186 8.20 -57.21 4.21
C ALA A 186 8.83 -57.32 2.81
N GLY A 187 10.14 -57.02 2.71
CA GLY A 187 10.90 -57.10 1.45
C GLY A 187 11.03 -55.79 0.68
N ASP A 188 10.43 -54.71 1.19
CA ASP A 188 10.63 -53.33 0.75
C ASP A 188 11.74 -52.64 1.55
N SER A 189 12.43 -51.69 0.90
CA SER A 189 13.37 -50.77 1.55
C SER A 189 12.99 -49.34 1.16
N PRO A 190 12.50 -48.50 2.09
CA PRO A 190 11.99 -47.18 1.78
C PRO A 190 13.08 -46.12 1.65
N THR A 191 14.34 -46.54 1.56
CA THR A 191 15.52 -45.69 1.70
C THR A 191 16.11 -45.27 0.36
N THR A 192 15.49 -45.65 -0.75
CA THR A 192 15.97 -45.42 -2.13
C THR A 192 14.81 -45.13 -3.08
N GLY A 193 15.05 -44.40 -4.17
CA GLY A 193 14.07 -44.09 -5.22
C GLY A 193 13.42 -42.70 -5.13
N ASN A 194 12.68 -42.32 -6.18
CA ASN A 194 12.05 -41.00 -6.29
C ASN A 194 10.81 -40.91 -5.41
N TYR A 195 10.64 -39.79 -4.70
CA TYR A 195 9.43 -39.53 -3.96
C TYR A 195 8.24 -39.43 -4.93
N THR A 196 7.23 -40.24 -4.66
CA THR A 196 5.96 -40.23 -5.42
C THR A 196 4.79 -39.76 -4.55
N HIS A 197 4.98 -39.75 -3.23
CA HIS A 197 3.95 -39.34 -2.29
C HIS A 197 4.58 -38.96 -0.96
N LEU A 198 4.13 -37.84 -0.36
CA LEU A 198 4.45 -37.45 1.01
C LEU A 198 3.14 -37.15 1.74
N ARG A 199 2.84 -37.94 2.76
CA ARG A 199 1.61 -37.86 3.55
C ARG A 199 1.98 -37.57 4.99
N MET A 200 1.32 -36.58 5.58
CA MET A 200 1.42 -36.27 7.00
C MET A 200 0.22 -36.87 7.71
N ASP A 201 0.50 -37.78 8.65
CA ASP A 201 -0.53 -38.37 9.51
C ASP A 201 -0.51 -37.64 10.85
N MET A 202 -1.64 -37.03 11.18
CA MET A 202 -1.72 -36.12 12.30
C MET A 202 -2.36 -36.79 13.52
N PHE A 203 -1.58 -37.66 14.15
CA PHE A 203 -1.70 -38.18 15.52
C PHE A 203 -2.86 -39.11 15.90
N GLU A 204 -2.52 -40.11 16.71
CA GLU A 204 -3.43 -41.05 17.38
C GLU A 204 -4.31 -40.33 18.45
N ASN A 205 -5.63 -40.28 18.21
CA ASN A 205 -6.75 -40.38 19.16
C ASN A 205 -6.74 -39.54 20.47
N ASP A 206 -7.32 -38.33 20.45
CA ASP A 206 -8.24 -37.76 21.48
C ASP A 206 -8.70 -36.34 21.00
N CYS A 207 -9.76 -36.29 20.20
CA CYS A 207 -10.42 -35.06 19.78
C CYS A 207 -11.43 -34.58 20.83
N SER A 208 -11.07 -33.58 21.64
CA SER A 208 -12.02 -32.60 22.17
C SER A 208 -11.32 -31.24 22.27
N THR A 209 -11.78 -30.29 21.44
CA THR A 209 -11.59 -28.82 21.42
C THR A 209 -10.42 -28.21 22.22
N ASP A 210 -9.55 -27.49 21.49
CA ASP A 210 -8.71 -26.33 21.91
C ASP A 210 -7.23 -26.40 21.47
N ASP A 211 -6.83 -27.40 20.67
CA ASP A 211 -5.45 -27.50 20.17
C ASP A 211 -5.23 -26.91 18.77
N VAL A 212 -4.21 -26.05 18.64
CA VAL A 212 -3.80 -25.40 17.39
C VAL A 212 -2.64 -26.16 16.78
N PHE A 213 -2.70 -26.41 15.48
CA PHE A 213 -1.60 -26.95 14.67
C PHE A 213 -1.42 -26.11 13.42
N ILE A 214 -0.29 -25.41 13.32
CA ILE A 214 0.07 -24.62 12.13
C ILE A 214 1.35 -25.19 11.54
N ILE A 215 1.39 -25.40 10.23
CA ILE A 215 2.61 -25.79 9.52
C ILE A 215 3.08 -24.58 8.73
N HIS A 216 4.26 -24.06 9.04
CA HIS A 216 4.79 -22.88 8.35
C HIS A 216 5.46 -23.28 7.03
N TRP A 217 6.26 -24.34 7.03
CA TRP A 217 6.97 -24.81 5.83
C TRP A 217 7.55 -26.21 6.03
N TYR A 218 7.94 -26.86 4.93
CA TYR A 218 8.85 -28.00 4.96
C TYR A 218 9.85 -27.96 3.80
N ALA A 219 10.95 -28.67 3.96
CA ALA A 219 12.05 -28.70 3.01
C ALA A 219 12.77 -30.06 3.01
N PHE A 220 13.51 -30.30 1.93
CA PHE A 220 14.37 -31.46 1.79
C PHE A 220 15.83 -31.03 1.65
N PHE A 221 16.73 -31.76 2.31
CA PHE A 221 18.16 -31.47 2.33
C PHE A 221 18.99 -32.69 1.97
N LYS A 222 20.12 -32.44 1.31
CA LYS A 222 21.10 -33.47 0.95
C LYS A 222 21.88 -33.97 2.16
N THR A 223 22.13 -33.10 3.14
CA THR A 223 22.93 -33.43 4.33
C THR A 223 22.28 -32.98 5.63
N LYS A 224 22.57 -33.70 6.72
CA LYS A 224 22.13 -33.34 8.08
C LYS A 224 22.68 -31.98 8.54
N LYS A 225 23.87 -31.60 8.05
CA LYS A 225 24.51 -30.32 8.36
C LYS A 225 23.65 -29.16 7.83
N GLN A 226 23.31 -29.20 6.53
CA GLN A 226 22.43 -28.19 5.91
C GLN A 226 21.06 -28.10 6.62
N ALA A 227 20.46 -29.25 6.93
CA ALA A 227 19.19 -29.29 7.67
C ALA A 227 19.27 -28.63 9.07
N ASN A 228 20.38 -28.84 9.80
CA ASN A 228 20.60 -28.27 11.13
C ASN A 228 21.00 -26.79 11.10
N GLU A 229 21.64 -26.33 10.04
CA GLU A 229 21.98 -24.91 9.84
C GLU A 229 20.75 -24.10 9.46
N PHE A 230 19.92 -24.63 8.55
CA PHE A 230 18.65 -24.00 8.19
C PHE A 230 17.69 -23.88 9.38
N LYS A 231 17.71 -24.86 10.31
CA LYS A 231 16.97 -24.80 11.58
C LYS A 231 17.29 -23.56 12.43
N LYS A 232 18.46 -22.95 12.26
CA LYS A 232 18.90 -21.78 13.05
C LYS A 232 18.57 -20.45 12.38
N MET A 233 18.02 -20.45 11.16
CA MET A 233 17.59 -19.21 10.53
C MET A 233 16.40 -18.63 11.32
N PRO A 234 16.52 -17.40 11.86
CA PRO A 234 15.36 -16.71 12.41
C PRO A 234 14.40 -16.40 11.26
N ARG A 235 13.12 -16.70 11.45
CA ARG A 235 12.06 -16.08 10.66
C ARG A 235 11.37 -15.04 11.51
N SER A 236 11.09 -13.92 10.87
CA SER A 236 10.23 -12.86 11.39
C SER A 236 8.95 -13.50 11.90
N ALA A 237 8.72 -13.37 13.22
CA ALA A 237 7.34 -13.27 13.68
C ALA A 237 6.68 -12.13 12.87
N PRO A 238 5.34 -12.13 12.67
CA PRO A 238 4.69 -10.88 12.36
C PRO A 238 5.28 -9.84 13.30
N GLN A 239 5.79 -8.73 12.77
CA GLN A 239 6.01 -7.57 13.62
C GLN A 239 4.63 -7.33 14.23
N LYS A 240 4.45 -7.80 15.47
CA LYS A 240 3.77 -6.98 16.44
C LYS A 240 4.51 -5.67 16.31
N THR A 241 3.90 -4.72 15.62
CA THR A 241 3.98 -3.35 16.08
C THR A 241 3.74 -3.50 17.57
N GLU A 242 4.81 -3.45 18.36
CA GLU A 242 4.68 -3.32 19.79
C GLU A 242 3.92 -2.01 19.92
N VAL A 243 2.60 -2.12 19.98
CA VAL A 243 1.76 -1.02 20.41
C VAL A 243 2.36 -0.70 21.78
N PRO A 244 2.97 0.49 21.94
CA PRO A 244 3.54 0.87 23.23
C PRO A 244 2.46 0.64 24.29
N ASP A 245 2.82 0.36 25.54
CA ASP A 245 1.79 0.24 26.57
C ASP A 245 1.02 1.56 26.72
N LEU A 246 -0.16 1.62 26.09
CA LEU A 246 -1.03 2.80 26.04
C LEU A 246 -1.98 2.85 27.26
N SER A 247 -1.86 1.89 28.18
CA SER A 247 -2.75 1.74 29.34
C SER A 247 -2.52 2.78 30.45
N ALA A 248 -1.39 3.49 30.42
CA ALA A 248 -1.15 4.63 31.30
C ALA A 248 -1.84 5.89 30.75
N TYR A 249 -2.97 6.27 31.35
CA TYR A 249 -3.64 7.52 31.00
C TYR A 249 -2.77 8.75 31.32
N TYR A 250 -2.54 9.55 30.27
CA TYR A 250 -1.69 10.73 30.14
C TYR A 250 -2.00 11.88 31.12
N ARG A 251 -1.78 11.69 32.42
CA ARG A 251 -1.63 12.80 33.37
C ARG A 251 -0.15 12.88 33.78
N GLY A 252 0.73 13.25 32.85
CA GLY A 252 2.18 13.18 33.15
C GLY A 252 3.14 13.58 32.05
N ALA A 253 4.40 13.15 32.23
CA ALA A 253 5.56 13.54 31.43
C ALA A 253 5.46 13.14 29.95
N GLU A 254 4.78 12.06 29.60
CA GLU A 254 4.68 11.54 28.23
C GLU A 254 3.88 12.46 27.30
N PHE A 255 2.82 13.11 27.80
CA PHE A 255 2.13 14.17 27.03
C PHE A 255 2.93 15.47 27.04
N ALA A 256 3.76 15.73 28.05
CA ALA A 256 4.63 16.91 28.05
C ALA A 256 5.75 16.78 27.02
N GLU A 257 6.39 15.61 26.98
CA GLU A 257 7.52 15.25 26.15
C GLU A 257 7.20 13.93 25.42
N PRO A 258 6.56 14.01 24.23
CA PRO A 258 6.20 12.83 23.46
C PRO A 258 7.40 11.97 23.10
N ASP A 259 7.18 10.67 22.97
CA ASP A 259 8.17 9.75 22.40
C ASP A 259 8.49 10.16 20.95
N ASN A 260 9.72 9.89 20.51
CA ASN A 260 10.15 10.20 19.14
C ASN A 260 9.39 9.39 18.08
N ALA A 261 8.86 8.22 18.43
CA ALA A 261 8.01 7.41 17.54
C ALA A 261 6.76 8.16 17.09
N PHE A 262 6.23 9.04 17.95
CA PHE A 262 5.02 9.83 17.69
C PHE A 262 5.28 11.18 17.05
N LYS A 263 6.55 11.62 16.96
CA LYS A 263 6.92 12.91 16.37
C LYS A 263 7.18 12.78 14.86
N PRO A 264 7.14 13.89 14.11
CA PRO A 264 7.35 13.86 12.68
C PRO A 264 8.80 13.46 12.34
N LYS A 265 8.96 12.82 11.18
CA LYS A 265 10.24 12.48 10.59
C LYS A 265 10.62 13.54 9.55
N LYS A 266 11.87 13.99 9.51
CA LYS A 266 12.31 14.96 8.49
C LYS A 266 12.69 14.25 7.20
N LEU A 267 12.09 14.64 6.07
CA LEU A 267 12.56 14.22 4.75
C LEU A 267 13.82 15.01 4.35
N LEU A 268 14.88 14.30 3.94
CA LEU A 268 16.17 14.82 3.46
C LEU A 268 16.64 14.05 2.22
N TYR A 269 17.56 14.63 1.45
CA TYR A 269 18.10 14.05 0.22
C TYR A 269 19.56 13.63 0.36
N GLY A 270 19.78 12.61 1.17
CA GLY A 270 21.07 12.05 1.52
C GLY A 270 21.93 12.91 2.44
N PHE A 271 23.16 12.43 2.69
CA PHE A 271 24.13 13.06 3.58
C PHE A 271 25.43 13.38 2.85
N GLU A 272 26.11 14.44 3.28
CA GLU A 272 27.48 14.71 2.84
C GLU A 272 28.45 13.66 3.40
N THR A 273 29.43 13.26 2.59
CA THR A 273 30.35 12.16 2.94
C THR A 273 31.17 12.52 4.18
N GLY A 274 31.06 11.69 5.23
CA GLY A 274 31.76 11.90 6.50
C GLY A 274 31.22 13.06 7.34
N ILE A 275 30.07 13.64 6.98
CA ILE A 275 29.42 14.74 7.70
C ILE A 275 27.94 14.37 7.90
N TYR A 276 27.67 13.42 8.81
CA TYR A 276 26.31 12.97 9.13
C TYR A 276 25.92 13.26 10.60
N GLU A 277 26.86 13.34 11.55
CA GLU A 277 26.51 13.60 12.95
C GLU A 277 25.95 15.01 13.14
N PHE A 278 26.50 16.01 12.47
CA PHE A 278 26.02 17.39 12.55
C PHE A 278 24.57 17.54 12.05
N PRO A 279 24.20 17.11 10.82
CA PRO A 279 22.81 17.21 10.37
C PRO A 279 21.85 16.37 11.24
N VAL A 280 22.22 15.15 11.64
CA VAL A 280 21.38 14.33 12.55
C VAL A 280 21.14 15.05 13.88
N ASN A 281 22.18 15.59 14.51
CA ASN A 281 22.03 16.35 15.76
C ASN A 281 21.22 17.63 15.56
N LYS A 282 21.36 18.31 14.41
CA LYS A 282 20.55 19.48 14.09
C LYS A 282 19.07 19.11 14.01
N LEU A 283 18.72 17.99 13.36
CA LEU A 283 17.34 17.52 13.30
C LEU A 283 16.77 17.15 14.67
N LYS A 284 17.53 16.39 15.46
CA LYS A 284 17.16 16.06 16.84
C LYS A 284 16.96 17.32 17.68
N ASN A 285 17.87 18.29 17.58
CA ASN A 285 17.75 19.58 18.26
C ASN A 285 16.57 20.40 17.75
N ASN A 286 16.09 20.19 16.51
CA ASN A 286 14.87 20.80 15.99
C ASN A 286 13.59 20.04 16.40
N GLY A 287 13.71 18.96 17.18
CA GLY A 287 12.58 18.22 17.75
C GLY A 287 12.03 17.09 16.87
N TYR A 288 12.63 16.80 15.72
CA TYR A 288 12.20 15.68 14.87
C TYR A 288 12.40 14.34 15.57
N GLY A 289 11.41 13.45 15.43
CA GLY A 289 11.48 12.08 15.95
C GLY A 289 12.29 11.14 15.06
N GLY A 290 12.49 11.49 13.80
CA GLY A 290 13.18 10.63 12.85
C GLY A 290 13.59 11.30 11.56
N ILE A 291 14.08 10.49 10.63
CA ILE A 291 14.63 10.90 9.34
C ILE A 291 14.07 9.97 8.26
N VAL A 292 13.66 10.57 7.13
CA VAL A 292 13.41 9.87 5.88
C VAL A 292 14.44 10.36 4.89
N THR A 293 15.28 9.48 4.34
CA THR A 293 16.34 9.88 3.41
C THR A 293 16.82 8.70 2.56
N ASN A 294 17.84 8.92 1.75
CA ASN A 294 18.36 7.99 0.76
C ASN A 294 19.88 8.18 0.59
N VAL A 295 20.49 7.46 -0.36
CA VAL A 295 21.82 7.85 -0.84
C VAL A 295 21.76 9.22 -1.53
N LYS A 296 22.88 9.94 -1.54
CA LYS A 296 22.95 11.33 -2.00
C LYS A 296 22.34 11.52 -3.41
N PHE A 297 21.61 12.61 -3.58
CA PHE A 297 21.11 13.04 -4.88
C PHE A 297 22.24 13.65 -5.72
N ASP A 298 22.97 12.79 -6.41
CA ASP A 298 23.83 13.16 -7.53
C ASP A 298 23.77 12.12 -8.67
N MET A 299 24.59 12.33 -9.70
CA MET A 299 24.65 11.45 -10.88
C MET A 299 25.07 10.01 -10.57
N ASN A 300 25.58 9.74 -9.37
CA ASN A 300 25.95 8.41 -8.90
C ASN A 300 24.90 7.79 -7.97
N TYR A 301 23.66 8.30 -7.97
CA TYR A 301 22.55 7.72 -7.22
C TYR A 301 22.47 6.19 -7.40
N LEU A 302 22.55 5.46 -6.29
CA LEU A 302 22.66 4.00 -6.19
C LEU A 302 23.90 3.37 -6.84
N LYS A 303 24.83 4.12 -7.43
CA LYS A 303 26.01 3.60 -8.13
C LYS A 303 27.29 3.65 -7.29
N ASP A 304 27.33 4.48 -6.25
CA ASP A 304 28.52 4.67 -5.41
C ASP A 304 28.38 3.99 -4.03
N ASP A 305 29.19 2.95 -3.80
CA ASP A 305 29.24 2.22 -2.54
C ASP A 305 29.64 3.10 -1.35
N ALA A 306 30.39 4.18 -1.56
CA ALA A 306 30.74 5.13 -0.51
C ALA A 306 29.52 5.89 0.03
N GLN A 307 28.51 6.15 -0.83
CA GLN A 307 27.27 6.80 -0.40
C GLN A 307 26.42 5.88 0.47
N PHE A 308 26.35 4.59 0.15
CA PHE A 308 25.68 3.60 1.01
C PHE A 308 26.37 3.46 2.37
N GLU A 309 27.70 3.41 2.39
CA GLU A 309 28.46 3.38 3.63
C GLU A 309 28.25 4.65 4.48
N ASN A 310 28.10 5.82 3.84
CA ASN A 310 27.77 7.06 4.52
C ASN A 310 26.37 7.03 5.12
N LEU A 311 25.38 6.52 4.37
CA LEU A 311 24.00 6.34 4.84
C LEU A 311 23.94 5.35 6.02
N ARG A 312 24.65 4.22 5.92
CA ARG A 312 24.76 3.20 6.97
C ARG A 312 25.22 3.83 8.29
N LYS A 313 26.34 4.56 8.27
CA LYS A 313 26.88 5.28 9.44
C LYS A 313 25.92 6.34 9.99
N ALA A 314 25.24 7.07 9.10
CA ALA A 314 24.26 8.06 9.50
C ALA A 314 23.07 7.41 10.24
N TYR A 315 22.61 6.24 9.80
CA TYR A 315 21.47 5.53 10.41
C TYR A 315 21.86 4.90 11.74
N GLU A 316 23.04 4.29 11.85
CA GLU A 316 23.57 3.80 13.12
C GLU A 316 23.69 4.94 14.15
N TYR A 317 24.19 6.10 13.72
CA TYR A 317 24.29 7.28 14.58
C TYR A 317 22.90 7.81 14.98
N ALA A 318 21.98 7.95 14.02
CA ALA A 318 20.61 8.42 14.24
C ALA A 318 19.85 7.49 15.22
N HIS A 319 19.95 6.18 15.02
CA HIS A 319 19.40 5.18 15.93
C HIS A 319 19.99 5.31 17.34
N GLY A 320 21.32 5.43 17.45
CA GLY A 320 22.02 5.59 18.73
C GLY A 320 21.62 6.86 19.52
N VAL A 321 21.07 7.86 18.84
CA VAL A 321 20.51 9.07 19.48
C VAL A 321 18.99 9.05 19.63
N GLY A 322 18.34 7.91 19.34
CA GLY A 322 16.91 7.65 19.55
C GLY A 322 16.01 8.18 18.43
N MET A 323 16.52 8.31 17.21
CA MET A 323 15.71 8.69 16.04
C MET A 323 15.21 7.44 15.28
N HIS A 324 14.12 7.62 14.55
CA HIS A 324 13.46 6.61 13.71
C HIS A 324 13.83 6.80 12.23
N MET A 325 14.08 5.74 11.46
CA MET A 325 14.67 5.85 10.11
C MET A 325 13.82 5.20 9.02
N TRP A 326 13.49 5.96 7.98
CA TRP A 326 12.84 5.46 6.76
C TRP A 326 13.74 5.70 5.54
N ILE A 327 13.61 4.88 4.50
CA ILE A 327 14.31 5.06 3.22
C ILE A 327 13.35 5.65 2.18
N TYR A 328 13.76 6.71 1.49
CA TYR A 328 13.07 7.21 0.31
C TYR A 328 13.57 6.49 -0.95
N ASP A 329 12.68 5.87 -1.72
CA ASP A 329 13.04 4.82 -2.69
C ASP A 329 13.55 5.32 -4.07
N GLU A 330 13.54 6.63 -4.31
CA GLU A 330 13.83 7.22 -5.63
C GLU A 330 14.75 8.44 -5.59
N TYR A 331 15.32 8.81 -6.76
CA TYR A 331 15.92 10.11 -7.00
C TYR A 331 14.85 11.13 -7.42
N GLN A 332 14.50 12.03 -6.52
CA GLN A 332 13.32 12.89 -6.64
C GLN A 332 12.07 12.01 -6.85
N TRP A 333 11.18 12.39 -7.76
CA TRP A 333 9.95 11.67 -8.10
C TRP A 333 9.83 11.60 -9.63
N PRO A 334 9.01 10.72 -10.22
CA PRO A 334 8.22 9.65 -9.60
C PRO A 334 9.03 8.37 -9.35
N SER A 335 8.66 7.63 -8.31
CA SER A 335 9.22 6.32 -7.99
C SER A 335 8.96 5.27 -9.07
N GLY A 336 9.90 4.32 -9.19
CA GLY A 336 9.86 3.21 -10.14
C GLY A 336 10.90 3.28 -11.25
N LYS A 337 11.76 4.32 -11.29
CA LYS A 337 12.78 4.52 -12.33
C LYS A 337 14.19 4.18 -11.85
N ALA A 338 14.46 4.30 -10.54
CA ALA A 338 15.80 4.23 -9.94
C ALA A 338 16.78 5.17 -10.66
N PHE A 339 16.38 6.42 -10.90
CA PHE A 339 17.08 7.38 -11.75
C PHE A 339 17.46 6.82 -13.14
N GLY A 340 16.52 6.13 -13.77
CA GLY A 340 16.65 5.54 -15.12
C GLY A 340 17.33 4.17 -15.18
N GLN A 341 17.88 3.67 -14.06
CA GLN A 341 18.64 2.41 -14.00
C GLN A 341 17.81 1.17 -14.32
N VAL A 342 16.49 1.23 -14.12
CA VAL A 342 15.59 0.12 -14.47
C VAL A 342 15.65 -0.20 -15.97
N LEU A 343 15.82 0.81 -16.84
CA LEU A 343 15.86 0.61 -18.30
C LEU A 343 17.28 0.35 -18.84
N GLU A 344 18.33 0.41 -18.01
CA GLU A 344 19.70 0.16 -18.46
C GLU A 344 19.86 -1.28 -18.97
N GLY A 345 19.90 -1.44 -20.31
CA GLY A 345 20.00 -2.74 -20.98
C GLY A 345 18.68 -3.50 -21.12
N HIS A 346 17.54 -2.86 -20.82
CA HIS A 346 16.21 -3.46 -20.79
C HIS A 346 15.14 -2.56 -21.42
N ASP A 347 15.29 -2.26 -22.71
CA ASP A 347 14.32 -1.43 -23.44
C ASP A 347 12.93 -2.09 -23.53
N GLU A 348 12.81 -3.40 -23.31
CA GLU A 348 11.54 -4.11 -23.20
C GLU A 348 10.70 -3.73 -21.97
N PHE A 349 11.29 -3.04 -20.98
CA PHE A 349 10.60 -2.52 -19.80
C PHE A 349 10.14 -1.07 -19.96
N GLU A 350 10.40 -0.44 -21.11
CA GLU A 350 9.93 0.92 -21.36
C GLU A 350 8.41 0.95 -21.54
N ALA A 351 7.76 1.92 -20.89
CA ALA A 351 6.31 2.07 -20.95
C ALA A 351 5.83 2.28 -22.39
N ILE A 352 4.76 1.58 -22.76
CA ILE A 352 4.07 1.73 -24.04
C ILE A 352 2.59 2.04 -23.83
N GLY A 353 1.93 2.46 -24.90
CA GLY A 353 0.47 2.54 -24.94
C GLY A 353 -0.10 2.63 -26.33
N ILE A 354 -1.41 2.78 -26.40
CA ILE A 354 -2.18 2.87 -27.64
C ILE A 354 -2.66 4.30 -27.82
N GLU A 355 -2.29 4.91 -28.94
CA GLU A 355 -2.81 6.20 -29.39
C GLU A 355 -3.85 6.02 -30.49
N LEU A 356 -4.95 6.75 -30.40
CA LEU A 356 -5.96 6.82 -31.45
C LEU A 356 -5.58 7.89 -32.48
N ILE A 357 -5.32 7.45 -33.71
CA ILE A 357 -5.13 8.30 -34.87
C ILE A 357 -6.43 8.34 -35.69
N LYS A 358 -7.01 9.53 -35.84
CA LYS A 358 -8.24 9.76 -36.62
C LYS A 358 -7.91 10.21 -38.05
N VAL A 359 -8.24 9.38 -39.05
CA VAL A 359 -8.01 9.65 -40.47
C VAL A 359 -9.33 9.87 -41.18
N LYS A 360 -9.57 11.09 -41.68
CA LYS A 360 -10.77 11.38 -42.47
C LYS A 360 -10.68 10.70 -43.85
N GLY A 361 -11.75 10.04 -44.25
CA GLY A 361 -11.78 9.29 -45.50
C GLY A 361 -13.02 9.47 -46.36
N GLN A 362 -12.84 9.22 -47.66
CA GLN A 362 -13.91 9.16 -48.65
C GLN A 362 -13.51 8.16 -49.74
N GLY A 363 -14.33 7.14 -49.98
CA GLY A 363 -13.97 6.06 -50.90
C GLY A 363 -12.89 5.14 -50.33
N ASP A 364 -12.09 4.56 -51.21
CA ASP A 364 -11.02 3.63 -50.85
C ASP A 364 -9.79 4.39 -50.35
N ILE A 365 -9.31 4.07 -49.15
CA ILE A 365 -8.09 4.65 -48.56
C ILE A 365 -7.14 3.54 -48.13
N ASP A 366 -5.84 3.80 -48.37
CA ASP A 366 -4.73 3.02 -47.86
C ASP A 366 -3.93 3.92 -46.91
N TYR A 367 -3.86 3.55 -45.64
CA TYR A 367 -3.13 4.29 -44.61
C TYR A 367 -1.94 3.48 -44.14
N SER A 368 -0.77 4.13 -44.07
CA SER A 368 0.46 3.56 -43.53
C SER A 368 0.84 4.30 -42.25
N LEU A 369 1.20 3.54 -41.23
CA LEU A 369 1.59 4.08 -39.95
C LEU A 369 2.88 4.94 -40.07
N PRO A 370 2.94 6.14 -39.47
CA PRO A 370 4.14 6.98 -39.49
C PRO A 370 5.33 6.34 -38.79
N SER A 371 6.53 6.84 -39.09
CA SER A 371 7.75 6.51 -38.34
C SER A 371 7.62 6.93 -36.87
N GLY A 372 8.13 6.11 -35.95
CA GLY A 372 8.07 6.38 -34.50
C GLY A 372 6.98 5.60 -33.75
N TYR A 373 6.09 4.92 -34.48
CA TYR A 373 5.11 3.99 -33.90
C TYR A 373 5.60 2.53 -34.04
N ILE A 374 5.22 1.71 -33.06
CA ILE A 374 5.59 0.29 -32.98
C ILE A 374 4.76 -0.52 -33.96
N SER A 375 3.43 -0.45 -33.88
CA SER A 375 2.50 -1.23 -34.73
C SER A 375 1.06 -0.69 -34.65
N ILE A 376 0.20 -1.17 -35.54
CA ILE A 376 -1.26 -0.99 -35.45
C ILE A 376 -1.84 -2.15 -34.65
N ALA A 377 -2.48 -1.83 -33.51
CA ALA A 377 -3.18 -2.81 -32.66
C ALA A 377 -4.55 -3.20 -33.22
N GLY A 378 -5.20 -2.27 -33.91
CA GLY A 378 -6.49 -2.47 -34.58
C GLY A 378 -6.88 -1.24 -35.38
N ALA A 379 -7.97 -1.33 -36.11
CA ALA A 379 -8.57 -0.18 -36.77
C ALA A 379 -10.07 -0.37 -36.99
N ASP A 380 -10.80 0.74 -36.97
CA ASP A 380 -12.25 0.79 -37.20
C ASP A 380 -12.61 1.83 -38.25
N LEU A 381 -13.60 1.51 -39.07
CA LEU A 381 -14.30 2.47 -39.90
C LEU A 381 -15.49 3.03 -39.13
N VAL A 382 -15.50 4.34 -38.89
CA VAL A 382 -16.58 5.04 -38.19
C VAL A 382 -17.39 5.88 -39.18
N SER A 383 -18.66 5.52 -39.36
CA SER A 383 -19.60 6.21 -40.25
C SER A 383 -21.00 6.23 -39.65
N GLY A 384 -21.67 7.40 -39.68
CA GLY A 384 -23.02 7.55 -39.12
C GLY A 384 -23.13 7.19 -37.63
N GLY A 385 -22.05 7.35 -36.86
CA GLY A 385 -21.99 6.99 -35.44
C GLY A 385 -21.85 5.49 -35.15
N LYS A 386 -21.50 4.67 -36.15
CA LYS A 386 -21.23 3.25 -35.99
C LYS A 386 -19.80 2.92 -36.37
N ALA A 387 -19.12 2.14 -35.54
CA ALA A 387 -17.82 1.55 -35.84
C ALA A 387 -17.98 0.19 -36.55
N SER A 388 -16.99 -0.18 -37.35
CA SER A 388 -16.90 -1.48 -37.99
C SER A 388 -15.43 -1.85 -38.18
N PRO A 389 -14.99 -3.03 -37.74
CA PRO A 389 -13.57 -3.38 -37.71
C PRO A 389 -12.98 -3.47 -39.12
N LEU A 390 -11.73 -3.05 -39.24
CA LEU A 390 -10.91 -3.14 -40.44
C LEU A 390 -9.73 -4.09 -40.21
N SER A 391 -9.34 -4.81 -41.26
CA SER A 391 -8.14 -5.64 -41.21
C SER A 391 -6.87 -4.80 -41.32
N THR A 392 -5.83 -5.19 -40.58
CA THR A 392 -4.49 -4.60 -40.63
C THR A 392 -3.43 -5.69 -40.74
N ASP A 393 -2.30 -5.38 -41.37
CA ASP A 393 -1.08 -6.21 -41.33
C ASP A 393 -0.12 -5.79 -40.20
N GLY A 394 -0.56 -4.89 -39.30
CA GLY A 394 0.22 -4.32 -38.22
C GLY A 394 0.98 -3.05 -38.58
N LYS A 395 1.00 -2.63 -39.86
CA LYS A 395 1.63 -1.39 -40.33
C LYS A 395 0.75 -0.58 -41.27
N THR A 396 -0.15 -1.23 -41.98
CA THR A 396 -1.07 -0.63 -42.94
C THR A 396 -2.52 -1.04 -42.65
N VAL A 397 -3.45 -0.17 -43.01
CA VAL A 397 -4.90 -0.40 -42.93
C VAL A 397 -5.52 0.07 -44.22
N LYS A 398 -6.43 -0.75 -44.76
CA LYS A 398 -7.20 -0.42 -45.97
C LYS A 398 -8.67 -0.34 -45.63
N ALA A 399 -9.30 0.74 -46.04
CA ALA A 399 -10.74 0.96 -45.87
C ALA A 399 -11.41 1.11 -47.23
N LYS A 400 -12.59 0.50 -47.40
CA LYS A 400 -13.46 0.65 -48.58
C LYS A 400 -14.85 1.04 -48.13
N HIS A 401 -15.30 2.24 -48.50
CA HIS A 401 -16.62 2.73 -48.09
C HIS A 401 -17.19 3.76 -49.06
N VAL A 402 -18.51 3.70 -49.26
CA VAL A 402 -19.23 4.67 -50.09
C VAL A 402 -19.67 5.83 -49.22
N GLY A 403 -19.12 7.02 -49.45
CA GLY A 403 -19.40 8.22 -48.67
C GLY A 403 -18.25 8.60 -47.74
N ALA A 404 -18.46 9.65 -46.95
CA ALA A 404 -17.47 10.14 -45.99
C ALA A 404 -17.50 9.30 -44.71
N TYR A 405 -16.33 9.02 -44.15
CA TYR A 405 -16.14 8.30 -42.89
C TYR A 405 -14.90 8.82 -42.16
N THR A 406 -14.70 8.37 -40.92
CA THR A 406 -13.42 8.52 -40.22
C THR A 406 -12.89 7.14 -39.89
N MET A 407 -11.66 6.86 -40.27
CA MET A 407 -10.95 5.66 -39.86
C MET A 407 -10.23 5.93 -38.54
N TYR A 408 -10.52 5.13 -37.54
CA TYR A 408 -9.84 5.12 -36.25
C TYR A 408 -8.73 4.09 -36.34
N VAL A 409 -7.48 4.51 -36.18
CA VAL A 409 -6.31 3.61 -36.19
C VAL A 409 -5.71 3.62 -34.79
N TYR A 410 -5.68 2.47 -34.13
CA TYR A 410 -5.15 2.30 -32.79
C TYR A 410 -3.68 1.93 -32.87
N ALA A 411 -2.79 2.88 -32.64
CA ALA A 411 -1.36 2.74 -32.87
C ALA A 411 -0.59 2.54 -31.56
N ARG A 412 0.14 1.43 -31.43
CA ARG A 412 1.07 1.20 -30.32
C ARG A 412 2.29 2.09 -30.47
N ARG A 413 2.71 2.71 -29.37
CA ARG A 413 3.94 3.52 -29.30
C ARG A 413 4.55 3.48 -27.90
N ILE A 414 5.83 3.85 -27.84
CA ILE A 414 6.50 4.24 -26.61
C ILE A 414 5.80 5.48 -26.03
N THR A 415 5.67 5.50 -24.71
CA THR A 415 4.99 6.57 -23.97
C THR A 415 5.76 7.88 -24.05
N ASN A 416 7.06 7.87 -23.73
CA ASN A 416 7.93 9.05 -23.83
C ASN A 416 8.17 9.44 -25.30
N ARG A 417 7.86 10.69 -25.66
CA ARG A 417 8.18 11.29 -26.97
C ARG A 417 9.28 12.33 -26.90
N GLY A 418 9.75 12.65 -25.69
CA GLY A 418 10.79 13.61 -25.42
C GLY A 418 12.17 13.09 -25.83
N LYS A 419 13.13 14.01 -25.89
CA LYS A 419 14.54 13.64 -25.93
C LYS A 419 15.01 13.50 -24.49
N GLU A 420 15.54 12.34 -24.15
CA GLU A 420 16.13 12.08 -22.84
C GLU A 420 17.42 12.92 -22.65
N ASP A 421 17.50 13.58 -21.50
CA ASP A 421 18.71 14.12 -20.91
C ASP A 421 18.99 13.33 -19.61
N PRO A 422 19.97 12.42 -19.60
CA PRO A 422 20.28 11.59 -18.43
C PRO A 422 20.67 12.38 -17.17
N THR A 423 20.88 13.70 -17.27
CA THR A 423 21.17 14.58 -16.14
C THR A 423 19.94 15.29 -15.58
N ASP A 424 18.79 15.19 -16.26
CA ASP A 424 17.52 15.78 -15.86
C ASP A 424 16.47 14.67 -15.66
N PHE A 425 16.18 14.38 -14.39
CA PHE A 425 15.25 13.32 -14.00
C PHE A 425 13.87 13.46 -14.66
N SER A 426 13.44 14.69 -14.96
CA SER A 426 12.13 14.98 -15.56
C SER A 426 12.02 14.56 -17.03
N THR A 427 13.15 14.24 -17.67
CA THR A 427 13.20 13.81 -19.07
C THR A 427 13.46 12.31 -19.25
N LEU A 428 13.69 11.59 -18.15
CA LEU A 428 13.99 10.15 -18.16
C LEU A 428 12.80 9.35 -18.66
N ARG A 429 13.10 8.32 -19.48
CA ARG A 429 12.10 7.39 -20.02
C ARG A 429 11.29 6.72 -18.90
N ASP A 430 10.01 6.47 -19.18
CA ASP A 430 9.07 5.87 -18.23
C ASP A 430 9.18 4.34 -18.25
N VAL A 431 9.06 3.73 -17.07
CA VAL A 431 9.06 2.28 -16.88
C VAL A 431 7.62 1.76 -16.95
N ASP A 432 7.41 0.60 -17.58
CA ASP A 432 6.14 -0.10 -17.58
C ASP A 432 5.82 -0.65 -16.17
N LEU A 433 5.20 0.17 -15.32
CA LEU A 433 4.81 -0.25 -13.97
C LEU A 433 3.62 -1.23 -13.95
N LEU A 434 3.05 -1.59 -15.10
CA LEU A 434 2.10 -2.70 -15.22
C LEU A 434 2.80 -4.05 -15.46
N ASN A 435 4.12 -4.02 -15.71
CA ASN A 435 4.92 -5.22 -15.94
C ASN A 435 5.62 -5.66 -14.64
N PRO A 436 5.25 -6.81 -14.05
CA PRO A 436 5.85 -7.27 -12.80
C PRO A 436 7.36 -7.51 -12.90
N ASP A 437 7.88 -7.88 -14.08
CA ASP A 437 9.32 -8.10 -14.29
C ASP A 437 10.12 -6.78 -14.24
N ALA A 438 9.52 -5.70 -14.75
CA ALA A 438 10.12 -4.36 -14.69
C ALA A 438 10.16 -3.83 -13.26
N VAL A 439 9.08 -4.05 -12.48
CA VAL A 439 9.04 -3.66 -11.07
C VAL A 439 9.96 -4.54 -10.20
N ALA A 440 10.04 -5.84 -10.47
CA ALA A 440 11.01 -6.71 -9.80
C ALA A 440 12.44 -6.19 -10.00
N ARG A 441 12.77 -5.67 -11.20
CA ARG A 441 14.05 -5.01 -11.43
C ARG A 441 14.21 -3.70 -10.65
N PHE A 442 13.17 -2.89 -10.53
CA PHE A 442 13.18 -1.72 -9.64
C PHE A 442 13.53 -2.14 -8.21
N ILE A 443 12.81 -3.12 -7.64
CA ILE A 443 13.05 -3.67 -6.30
C ILE A 443 14.50 -4.17 -6.14
N GLN A 444 15.04 -4.88 -7.14
CA GLN A 444 16.43 -5.33 -7.12
C GLN A 444 17.45 -4.18 -7.15
N THR A 445 17.15 -3.12 -7.89
CA THR A 445 18.06 -1.97 -8.08
C THR A 445 18.05 -1.03 -6.88
N THR A 446 16.94 -0.95 -6.15
CA THR A 446 16.75 -0.05 -5.00
C THR A 446 16.66 -0.84 -3.69
N TYR A 447 15.51 -1.44 -3.36
CA TYR A 447 15.20 -2.09 -2.08
C TYR A 447 16.22 -3.15 -1.66
N VAL A 448 16.49 -4.14 -2.53
CA VAL A 448 17.48 -5.21 -2.27
C VAL A 448 18.87 -4.61 -2.13
N LYS A 449 19.20 -3.62 -2.96
CA LYS A 449 20.51 -2.96 -2.92
C LYS A 449 20.72 -2.19 -1.62
N TYR A 450 19.72 -1.48 -1.13
CA TYR A 450 19.77 -0.82 0.19
C TYR A 450 19.99 -1.84 1.30
N LYS A 451 19.20 -2.93 1.33
CA LYS A 451 19.38 -4.00 2.32
C LYS A 451 20.80 -4.59 2.29
N ASP A 452 21.26 -4.99 1.10
CA ASP A 452 22.57 -5.62 0.92
C ASP A 452 23.72 -4.69 1.30
N LYS A 453 23.63 -3.40 0.94
CA LYS A 453 24.70 -2.43 1.17
C LYS A 453 24.70 -1.86 2.58
N MET A 454 23.56 -1.84 3.27
CA MET A 454 23.48 -1.39 4.66
C MET A 454 23.85 -2.49 5.66
N GLY A 455 23.71 -3.77 5.30
CA GLY A 455 24.05 -4.88 6.19
C GLY A 455 23.23 -4.82 7.49
N ASP A 456 23.87 -5.00 8.63
CA ASP A 456 23.22 -5.00 9.96
C ASP A 456 22.51 -3.66 10.28
N ALA A 457 22.96 -2.54 9.71
CA ALA A 457 22.28 -1.25 9.91
C ALA A 457 20.92 -1.18 9.19
N PHE A 458 20.57 -2.17 8.37
CA PHE A 458 19.22 -2.27 7.82
C PHE A 458 18.18 -2.59 8.90
N ASP A 459 18.58 -3.24 10.00
CA ASP A 459 17.65 -3.64 11.09
C ASP A 459 17.00 -2.43 11.81
N VAL A 460 17.56 -1.23 11.66
CA VAL A 460 17.00 0.01 12.23
C VAL A 460 16.10 0.77 11.24
N VAL A 461 15.95 0.27 10.01
CA VAL A 461 15.04 0.85 9.01
C VAL A 461 13.63 0.38 9.31
N GLU A 462 12.68 1.32 9.42
CA GLU A 462 11.29 1.02 9.75
C GLU A 462 10.39 0.96 8.53
N ALA A 463 10.68 1.73 7.48
CA ALA A 463 9.85 1.76 6.29
C ALA A 463 10.61 2.24 5.05
N PHE A 464 10.07 1.88 3.89
CA PHE A 464 10.34 2.55 2.62
C PHE A 464 9.20 3.51 2.28
N PHE A 465 9.56 4.69 1.80
CA PHE A 465 8.67 5.72 1.25
C PHE A 465 8.75 5.66 -0.27
N THR A 466 7.61 5.43 -0.92
CA THR A 466 7.42 5.57 -2.37
C THR A 466 6.68 6.88 -2.73
N ASP A 467 7.12 7.59 -3.78
CA ASP A 467 6.66 8.93 -4.13
C ASP A 467 6.07 8.98 -5.55
N GLU A 468 4.76 9.21 -5.62
CA GLU A 468 3.98 9.43 -6.84
C GLU A 468 4.31 8.49 -8.03
N PRO A 469 4.36 7.15 -7.88
CA PRO A 469 4.58 6.24 -9.01
C PRO A 469 3.52 6.46 -10.10
N GLN A 470 3.96 6.57 -11.35
CA GLN A 470 3.13 7.01 -12.49
C GLN A 470 3.28 6.09 -13.71
N LEU A 471 2.18 5.87 -14.45
CA LEU A 471 2.15 5.06 -15.67
C LEU A 471 2.67 5.77 -16.95
N GLY A 472 3.29 6.95 -16.79
CA GLY A 472 3.93 7.73 -17.86
C GLY A 472 2.99 8.41 -18.86
N ASN A 473 1.69 8.17 -18.83
CA ASN A 473 0.71 8.70 -19.79
C ASN A 473 0.32 10.18 -19.57
N ARG A 474 1.02 10.87 -18.67
CA ARG A 474 0.82 12.30 -18.40
C ARG A 474 1.10 13.10 -19.68
N ASP A 475 0.25 14.09 -19.96
CA ASP A 475 0.28 14.90 -21.19
C ASP A 475 0.05 14.16 -22.52
N ALA A 476 -0.20 12.84 -22.50
CA ALA A 476 -0.62 12.16 -23.71
C ALA A 476 -2.03 12.64 -24.14
N LYS A 477 -2.34 12.45 -25.43
CA LYS A 477 -3.62 12.82 -26.03
C LYS A 477 -4.16 11.64 -26.78
N ASP A 478 -5.47 11.40 -26.65
CA ASP A 478 -6.16 10.33 -27.35
C ASP A 478 -5.44 8.98 -27.12
N TYR A 479 -5.15 8.66 -25.85
CA TYR A 479 -4.19 7.61 -25.48
C TYR A 479 -4.67 6.76 -24.31
N VAL A 480 -4.30 5.48 -24.31
CA VAL A 480 -4.44 4.58 -23.15
C VAL A 480 -3.13 3.88 -22.86
N VAL A 481 -2.83 3.67 -21.58
CA VAL A 481 -1.71 2.84 -21.13
C VAL A 481 -1.87 1.41 -21.65
N TRP A 482 -0.76 0.74 -21.92
CA TRP A 482 -0.79 -0.62 -22.43
C TRP A 482 0.45 -1.41 -22.02
N THR A 483 0.31 -2.71 -21.86
CA THR A 483 1.44 -3.63 -21.76
C THR A 483 1.15 -4.89 -22.58
N GLY A 484 2.19 -5.66 -22.91
CA GLY A 484 2.06 -6.87 -23.74
C GLY A 484 1.11 -7.91 -23.16
N LYS A 485 1.04 -8.01 -21.82
CA LYS A 485 0.19 -8.96 -21.08
C LYS A 485 -1.23 -8.43 -20.79
N LEU A 486 -1.54 -7.17 -21.10
CA LEU A 486 -2.85 -6.58 -20.78
C LEU A 486 -4.01 -7.36 -21.43
N PRO A 487 -3.97 -7.75 -22.72
CA PRO A 487 -5.06 -8.53 -23.32
C PRO A 487 -5.33 -9.87 -22.64
N GLU A 488 -4.27 -10.55 -22.20
CA GLU A 488 -4.37 -11.84 -21.50
C GLU A 488 -5.04 -11.64 -20.14
N LYS A 489 -4.57 -10.66 -19.35
CA LYS A 489 -5.14 -10.37 -18.03
C LYS A 489 -6.59 -9.88 -18.13
N PHE A 490 -6.90 -9.05 -19.12
CA PHE A 490 -8.28 -8.61 -19.38
C PHE A 490 -9.19 -9.79 -19.70
N TYR A 491 -8.74 -10.72 -20.55
CA TYR A 491 -9.52 -11.91 -20.90
C TYR A 491 -9.73 -12.82 -19.68
N GLU A 492 -8.70 -13.02 -18.86
CA GLU A 492 -8.79 -13.76 -17.59
C GLU A 492 -9.87 -13.16 -16.67
N MET A 493 -9.84 -11.84 -16.49
CA MET A 493 -10.75 -11.14 -15.59
C MET A 493 -12.19 -11.09 -16.12
N HIS A 494 -12.38 -10.83 -17.42
CA HIS A 494 -13.69 -10.44 -17.96
C HIS A 494 -14.25 -11.39 -19.03
N GLY A 495 -13.45 -12.31 -19.57
CA GLY A 495 -13.90 -13.38 -20.48
C GLY A 495 -14.07 -12.99 -21.96
N TYR A 496 -13.58 -11.83 -22.38
CA TYR A 496 -13.61 -11.39 -23.79
C TYR A 496 -12.35 -10.60 -24.17
N ASP A 497 -12.11 -10.42 -25.48
CA ASP A 497 -10.87 -9.85 -26.01
C ASP A 497 -10.95 -8.32 -26.16
N VAL A 498 -10.23 -7.58 -25.32
CA VAL A 498 -10.15 -6.12 -25.37
C VAL A 498 -9.62 -5.57 -26.71
N THR A 499 -8.83 -6.33 -27.46
CA THR A 499 -8.28 -5.86 -28.74
C THR A 499 -9.36 -5.76 -29.83
N ALA A 500 -10.47 -6.49 -29.67
CA ALA A 500 -11.66 -6.36 -30.52
C ALA A 500 -12.55 -5.18 -30.12
N GLU A 501 -12.30 -4.55 -28.97
CA GLU A 501 -13.17 -3.56 -28.32
C GLU A 501 -12.50 -2.18 -28.20
N LEU A 502 -11.39 -1.94 -28.92
CA LEU A 502 -10.62 -0.71 -28.83
C LEU A 502 -11.45 0.55 -29.12
N TYR A 503 -12.49 0.47 -29.95
CA TYR A 503 -13.43 1.57 -30.18
C TYR A 503 -14.04 2.10 -28.89
N SER A 504 -14.48 1.22 -28.00
CA SER A 504 -15.19 1.57 -26.76
C SER A 504 -14.32 2.31 -25.75
N LEU A 505 -12.99 2.20 -25.83
CA LEU A 505 -12.06 2.93 -24.95
C LEU A 505 -11.99 4.42 -25.29
N PHE A 506 -12.20 4.77 -26.56
CA PHE A 506 -12.05 6.14 -27.05
C PHE A 506 -13.38 6.80 -27.42
N ASP A 507 -14.42 6.04 -27.73
CA ASP A 507 -15.69 6.56 -28.22
C ASP A 507 -16.83 5.59 -27.86
N GLY A 508 -18.06 5.91 -28.25
CA GLY A 508 -19.24 5.08 -27.98
C GLY A 508 -19.88 5.31 -26.61
N ASP A 509 -21.20 5.10 -26.55
CA ASP A 509 -22.04 5.43 -25.39
C ASP A 509 -23.07 4.31 -25.06
N THR A 510 -22.96 3.16 -25.71
CA THR A 510 -23.81 2.01 -25.39
C THR A 510 -23.46 1.46 -24.01
N ALA A 511 -24.35 0.64 -23.43
CA ALA A 511 -24.06 -0.06 -22.17
C ALA A 511 -22.81 -0.96 -22.29
N HIS A 512 -22.62 -1.59 -23.45
CA HIS A 512 -21.43 -2.38 -23.75
C HIS A 512 -20.17 -1.51 -23.76
N ASP A 513 -20.19 -0.35 -24.44
CA ASP A 513 -19.02 0.54 -24.49
C ASP A 513 -18.60 1.00 -23.08
N LYS A 514 -19.58 1.33 -22.25
CA LYS A 514 -19.38 1.73 -20.85
C LYS A 514 -18.77 0.59 -20.03
N LEU A 515 -19.28 -0.62 -20.19
CA LEU A 515 -18.77 -1.81 -19.52
C LEU A 515 -17.32 -2.11 -19.95
N VAL A 516 -16.99 -2.00 -21.24
CA VAL A 516 -15.60 -2.18 -21.72
C VAL A 516 -14.65 -1.20 -21.04
N ARG A 517 -15.05 0.06 -20.84
CA ARG A 517 -14.23 1.03 -20.12
C ARG A 517 -14.05 0.67 -18.64
N VAL A 518 -15.12 0.25 -17.97
CA VAL A 518 -15.06 -0.25 -16.58
C VAL A 518 -14.03 -1.38 -16.49
N ASN A 519 -14.21 -2.42 -17.30
CA ASN A 519 -13.36 -3.61 -17.31
C ASN A 519 -11.89 -3.29 -17.67
N PHE A 520 -11.67 -2.38 -18.62
CA PHE A 520 -10.32 -1.99 -19.01
C PHE A 520 -9.58 -1.31 -17.87
N TYR A 521 -10.21 -0.33 -17.21
CA TYR A 521 -9.58 0.39 -16.12
C TYR A 521 -9.51 -0.41 -14.81
N GLN A 522 -10.42 -1.37 -14.59
CA GLN A 522 -10.27 -2.40 -13.55
C GLN A 522 -9.03 -3.27 -13.82
N THR A 523 -8.84 -3.72 -15.06
CA THR A 523 -7.63 -4.49 -15.45
C THR A 523 -6.35 -3.67 -15.25
N VAL A 524 -6.33 -2.41 -15.68
CA VAL A 524 -5.15 -1.53 -15.48
C VAL A 524 -4.84 -1.35 -14.00
N ALA A 525 -5.86 -1.06 -13.18
CA ALA A 525 -5.68 -0.87 -11.74
C ALA A 525 -5.17 -2.15 -11.07
N GLU A 526 -5.72 -3.32 -11.42
CA GLU A 526 -5.28 -4.61 -10.89
C GLU A 526 -3.83 -4.91 -11.28
N MET A 527 -3.46 -4.72 -12.55
CA MET A 527 -2.08 -4.94 -12.98
C MET A 527 -1.09 -4.02 -12.27
N PHE A 528 -1.45 -2.74 -12.05
CA PHE A 528 -0.60 -1.81 -11.31
C PHE A 528 -0.49 -2.17 -9.83
N ARG A 529 -1.62 -2.53 -9.20
CA ARG A 529 -1.67 -2.97 -7.80
C ARG A 529 -0.77 -4.18 -7.57
N VAL A 530 -0.91 -5.22 -8.39
CA VAL A 530 -0.13 -6.46 -8.29
C VAL A 530 1.35 -6.22 -8.62
N ALA A 531 1.63 -5.58 -9.76
CA ALA A 531 3.01 -5.40 -10.22
C ALA A 531 3.79 -4.44 -9.31
N TYR A 532 3.18 -3.35 -8.84
CA TYR A 532 3.89 -2.32 -8.08
C TYR A 532 3.70 -2.46 -6.57
N PHE A 533 2.46 -2.36 -6.10
CA PHE A 533 2.19 -2.20 -4.68
C PHE A 533 2.31 -3.51 -3.90
N GLU A 534 1.77 -4.62 -4.40
CA GLU A 534 1.89 -5.93 -3.75
C GLU A 534 3.35 -6.39 -3.73
N GLN A 535 4.07 -6.39 -4.86
CA GLN A 535 5.48 -6.82 -4.87
C GLN A 535 6.37 -6.01 -3.90
N ILE A 536 6.14 -4.70 -3.78
CA ILE A 536 6.88 -3.86 -2.81
C ILE A 536 6.43 -4.18 -1.38
N ALA A 537 5.12 -4.32 -1.12
CA ALA A 537 4.61 -4.65 0.20
C ALA A 537 5.11 -6.02 0.67
N ASP A 538 5.05 -7.04 -0.18
CA ASP A 538 5.54 -8.40 0.06
C ASP A 538 7.05 -8.39 0.35
N TRP A 539 7.82 -7.64 -0.44
CA TRP A 539 9.24 -7.49 -0.17
C TRP A 539 9.47 -6.80 1.18
N CYS A 540 8.78 -5.71 1.47
CA CYS A 540 8.90 -5.00 2.74
C CYS A 540 8.58 -5.92 3.93
N GLU A 541 7.46 -6.64 3.88
CA GLU A 541 7.03 -7.58 4.92
C GLU A 541 8.04 -8.71 5.12
N ALA A 542 8.51 -9.34 4.05
CA ALA A 542 9.53 -10.40 4.10
C ALA A 542 10.88 -9.91 4.67
N ASN A 543 11.10 -8.60 4.72
CA ASN A 543 12.32 -7.97 5.21
C ASN A 543 12.12 -7.18 6.51
N GLY A 544 10.94 -7.28 7.15
CA GLY A 544 10.67 -6.68 8.46
C GLY A 544 10.56 -5.15 8.46
N VAL A 545 10.25 -4.55 7.32
CA VAL A 545 10.06 -3.11 7.15
C VAL A 545 8.67 -2.80 6.60
N ALA A 546 8.14 -1.61 6.84
CA ALA A 546 6.87 -1.18 6.30
C ALA A 546 6.99 -0.64 4.86
N SER A 547 5.97 -0.89 4.03
CA SER A 547 5.74 -0.12 2.80
C SER A 547 4.88 1.10 3.11
N SER A 548 5.33 2.29 2.70
CA SER A 548 4.65 3.58 2.91
C SER A 548 4.86 4.50 1.71
N GLY A 549 4.17 5.63 1.67
CA GLY A 549 4.28 6.62 0.60
C GLY A 549 2.91 7.12 0.15
N HIS A 550 2.83 7.69 -1.04
CA HIS A 550 1.56 8.16 -1.60
C HIS A 550 1.53 8.08 -3.14
N LEU A 551 0.37 8.35 -3.72
CA LEU A 551 0.18 8.42 -5.17
C LEU A 551 -0.17 9.85 -5.58
N LEU A 552 -0.13 10.17 -6.86
CA LEU A 552 -0.55 11.48 -7.35
C LEU A 552 -2.10 11.58 -7.48
N PHE A 553 -2.67 12.75 -7.19
CA PHE A 553 -4.10 13.11 -7.39
C PHE A 553 -5.09 12.30 -6.56
N GLU A 554 -4.78 12.07 -5.30
CA GLU A 554 -5.59 11.31 -4.33
C GLU A 554 -7.00 11.91 -4.15
N GLU A 555 -7.19 13.22 -4.32
CA GLU A 555 -8.48 13.89 -4.08
C GLU A 555 -9.54 13.67 -5.17
N ASN A 556 -9.13 13.37 -6.39
CA ASN A 556 -9.98 13.52 -7.58
C ASN A 556 -10.15 12.22 -8.35
N ILE A 557 -11.29 11.52 -8.15
CA ILE A 557 -11.59 10.20 -8.75
C ILE A 557 -11.40 10.17 -10.26
N GLN A 558 -11.71 11.27 -10.95
CA GLN A 558 -11.53 11.34 -12.40
C GLN A 558 -10.05 11.26 -12.80
N ARG A 559 -9.15 11.92 -12.04
CA ARG A 559 -7.70 11.87 -12.27
C ARG A 559 -7.10 10.51 -11.92
N GLN A 560 -7.69 9.82 -10.96
CA GLN A 560 -7.27 8.48 -10.54
C GLN A 560 -7.37 7.46 -11.69
N ILE A 561 -8.40 7.58 -12.56
CA ILE A 561 -8.57 6.71 -13.74
C ILE A 561 -7.34 6.76 -14.65
N GLU A 562 -6.85 7.96 -14.93
CA GLU A 562 -5.74 8.16 -15.86
C GLU A 562 -4.40 7.76 -15.24
N THR A 563 -4.25 8.03 -13.95
CA THR A 563 -2.96 7.89 -13.25
C THR A 563 -2.66 6.44 -12.93
N TYR A 564 -3.69 5.64 -12.56
CA TYR A 564 -3.53 4.26 -12.12
C TYR A 564 -4.79 3.39 -12.28
N GLY A 565 -5.65 3.71 -13.25
CA GLY A 565 -6.87 2.92 -13.54
C GLY A 565 -8.02 3.11 -12.55
N GLY A 566 -7.85 3.96 -11.53
CA GLY A 566 -8.94 4.41 -10.68
C GLY A 566 -9.27 3.54 -9.47
N ASP A 567 -8.57 2.44 -9.18
CA ASP A 567 -8.85 1.68 -7.93
C ASP A 567 -8.00 2.21 -6.76
N PHE A 568 -8.08 3.52 -6.50
CA PHE A 568 -7.18 4.18 -5.55
C PHE A 568 -7.17 3.50 -4.18
N MET A 569 -8.36 3.15 -3.67
CA MET A 569 -8.52 2.62 -2.32
C MET A 569 -7.88 1.24 -2.17
N GLN A 570 -8.05 0.34 -3.14
CA GLN A 570 -7.40 -0.98 -3.13
C GLN A 570 -5.88 -0.88 -3.34
N ILE A 571 -5.45 0.05 -4.20
CA ILE A 571 -4.02 0.28 -4.48
C ILE A 571 -3.30 0.82 -3.24
N VAL A 572 -3.73 1.98 -2.72
CA VAL A 572 -3.07 2.61 -1.56
C VAL A 572 -3.24 1.76 -0.30
N GLY A 573 -4.36 1.03 -0.18
CA GLY A 573 -4.64 0.11 0.91
C GLY A 573 -3.69 -1.10 0.96
N THR A 574 -2.90 -1.36 -0.08
CA THR A 574 -1.89 -2.43 -0.10
C THR A 574 -0.68 -2.08 0.78
N MET A 575 -0.29 -0.80 0.86
CA MET A 575 0.84 -0.34 1.70
C MET A 575 0.65 -0.67 3.19
N THR A 576 1.71 -1.05 3.90
CA THR A 576 1.67 -1.26 5.36
C THR A 576 1.21 0.01 6.10
N ILE A 577 1.66 1.17 5.64
CA ILE A 577 1.26 2.50 6.12
C ILE A 577 0.80 3.33 4.92
N PRO A 578 -0.48 3.27 4.54
CA PRO A 578 -1.02 4.07 3.43
C PRO A 578 -0.85 5.57 3.69
N GLY A 579 -0.45 6.33 2.67
CA GLY A 579 -0.23 7.77 2.82
C GLY A 579 -0.77 8.66 1.70
N ALA A 580 -0.76 9.97 1.97
CA ALA A 580 -1.09 11.07 1.07
C ALA A 580 -0.04 12.18 1.20
N ASP A 581 -0.03 13.16 0.28
CA ASP A 581 0.68 14.42 0.48
C ASP A 581 -0.27 15.61 0.71
N VAL A 582 0.19 16.54 1.57
CA VAL A 582 -0.46 17.84 1.77
C VAL A 582 0.64 18.90 1.80
N LEU A 583 0.84 19.52 0.63
CA LEU A 583 1.83 20.57 0.43
C LEU A 583 1.26 21.99 0.66
N GLN A 584 0.00 22.12 1.05
CA GLN A 584 -0.63 23.41 1.37
C GLN A 584 -1.49 23.27 2.62
N VAL A 585 -0.97 23.75 3.74
CA VAL A 585 -1.50 23.47 5.07
C VAL A 585 -2.43 24.54 5.61
N GLU A 586 -2.75 25.56 4.81
CA GLU A 586 -3.73 26.57 5.21
C GLU A 586 -5.13 25.96 5.38
N PRO A 587 -5.79 26.21 6.53
CA PRO A 587 -7.14 25.73 6.78
C PRO A 587 -8.16 26.08 5.70
N ASP A 588 -8.07 27.29 5.13
CA ASP A 588 -8.99 27.73 4.08
C ASP A 588 -8.81 26.92 2.80
N ARG A 589 -7.59 26.48 2.50
CA ARG A 589 -7.24 25.68 1.32
C ARG A 589 -7.63 24.21 1.52
N LEU A 590 -7.24 23.63 2.66
CA LEU A 590 -7.61 22.26 3.04
C LEU A 590 -9.12 22.02 3.03
N MET A 591 -9.89 23.02 3.44
CA MET A 591 -11.36 22.98 3.51
C MET A 591 -12.04 23.56 2.24
N GLN A 592 -11.29 23.89 1.19
CA GLN A 592 -11.83 24.52 -0.02
C GLN A 592 -12.46 23.47 -0.95
N LYS A 593 -13.78 23.58 -1.12
CA LYS A 593 -14.56 22.79 -2.08
C LYS A 593 -14.07 22.97 -3.54
N GLY A 594 -14.02 21.87 -4.29
CA GLY A 594 -13.65 21.85 -5.71
C GLY A 594 -12.17 22.05 -5.98
N THR A 595 -11.32 21.77 -4.99
CA THR A 595 -9.86 21.80 -5.12
C THR A 595 -9.37 20.46 -5.68
N ASP A 596 -8.56 20.52 -6.75
CA ASP A 596 -8.03 19.32 -7.42
C ASP A 596 -6.85 18.66 -6.70
N ILE A 597 -6.08 19.41 -5.90
CA ILE A 597 -4.91 18.94 -5.12
C ILE A 597 -4.81 19.73 -3.82
N GLY A 598 -4.51 19.05 -2.71
CA GLY A 598 -4.25 19.64 -1.40
C GLY A 598 -5.51 19.92 -0.60
N SER A 599 -6.55 19.10 -0.77
CA SER A 599 -7.78 19.18 0.04
C SER A 599 -7.91 17.98 0.97
N PHE A 600 -8.75 18.08 2.00
CA PHE A 600 -8.93 16.96 2.94
C PHE A 600 -9.41 15.66 2.27
N MET A 601 -9.95 15.72 1.04
CA MET A 601 -10.47 14.56 0.33
C MET A 601 -9.43 13.45 0.17
N GLY A 602 -8.18 13.79 -0.15
CA GLY A 602 -7.10 12.82 -0.34
C GLY A 602 -6.85 12.05 0.95
N LEU A 603 -6.71 12.77 2.06
CA LEU A 603 -6.61 12.18 3.40
C LEU A 603 -7.82 11.32 3.77
N LYS A 604 -9.05 11.73 3.42
CA LYS A 604 -10.24 10.90 3.68
C LYS A 604 -10.27 9.63 2.84
N TYR A 605 -9.79 9.65 1.59
CA TYR A 605 -9.63 8.41 0.83
C TYR A 605 -8.58 7.49 1.46
N VAL A 606 -7.41 8.02 1.79
CA VAL A 606 -6.29 7.22 2.35
C VAL A 606 -6.63 6.67 3.73
N SER A 607 -7.15 7.49 4.65
CA SER A 607 -7.52 7.02 5.98
C SER A 607 -8.67 6.01 5.94
N SER A 608 -9.57 6.14 4.96
CA SER A 608 -10.61 5.14 4.73
C SER A 608 -10.06 3.85 4.13
N ALA A 609 -9.13 3.94 3.17
CA ALA A 609 -8.48 2.77 2.58
C ALA A 609 -7.69 1.98 3.64
N ALA A 610 -6.92 2.66 4.48
CA ALA A 610 -6.25 2.06 5.63
C ALA A 610 -7.25 1.34 6.54
N LYS A 611 -8.34 2.02 6.92
CA LYS A 611 -9.38 1.45 7.79
C LYS A 611 -10.08 0.23 7.17
N ASN A 612 -10.40 0.28 5.87
CA ASN A 612 -11.00 -0.83 5.13
C ASN A 612 -10.07 -2.05 5.11
N ALA A 613 -8.76 -1.81 4.93
CA ALA A 613 -7.72 -2.83 4.92
C ALA A 613 -7.28 -3.30 6.32
N GLY A 614 -7.95 -2.90 7.40
CA GLY A 614 -7.59 -3.34 8.75
C GLY A 614 -6.40 -2.60 9.38
N LYS A 615 -5.92 -1.51 8.75
CA LYS A 615 -4.71 -0.77 9.12
C LYS A 615 -5.04 0.46 9.97
N ARG A 616 -4.10 0.81 10.86
CA ARG A 616 -4.30 1.84 11.90
C ARG A 616 -3.42 3.08 11.69
N LEU A 617 -2.32 2.94 10.95
CA LEU A 617 -1.40 4.02 10.64
C LEU A 617 -1.74 4.64 9.29
N VAL A 618 -1.68 5.97 9.23
CA VAL A 618 -1.91 6.76 8.02
C VAL A 618 -0.78 7.78 7.93
N HIS A 619 0.01 7.64 6.87
CA HIS A 619 1.14 8.49 6.58
C HIS A 619 0.69 9.78 5.89
N LEU A 620 1.33 10.89 6.24
CA LEU A 620 1.19 12.15 5.52
C LEU A 620 2.57 12.74 5.24
N GLU A 621 2.86 12.96 3.96
CA GLU A 621 3.90 13.92 3.59
C GLU A 621 3.35 15.33 3.76
N PHE A 622 3.92 16.05 4.72
CA PHE A 622 3.41 17.30 5.21
C PHE A 622 4.45 18.40 5.00
N THR A 623 4.08 19.47 4.31
CA THR A 623 4.91 20.68 4.36
C THR A 623 4.40 21.63 5.43
N PRO A 624 5.20 21.94 6.46
CA PRO A 624 4.81 22.96 7.41
C PRO A 624 4.83 24.36 6.80
N VAL A 625 5.27 24.55 5.54
CA VAL A 625 5.42 25.81 4.80
C VAL A 625 4.58 25.80 3.53
N ALA A 626 3.64 26.74 3.40
CA ALA A 626 2.87 26.84 2.17
C ALA A 626 3.76 27.17 0.97
N VAL A 627 3.60 26.40 -0.12
CA VAL A 627 4.38 26.57 -1.36
C VAL A 627 4.18 27.96 -2.00
N ASP A 628 3.16 28.76 -1.61
CA ASP A 628 2.96 30.10 -2.19
C ASP A 628 2.07 31.06 -1.35
N GLY A 629 2.20 31.06 -0.01
CA GLY A 629 1.30 31.83 0.87
C GLY A 629 1.91 33.07 1.53
N ALA A 630 1.61 34.30 1.07
CA ALA A 630 1.92 35.53 1.81
C ALA A 630 1.44 35.54 3.30
N PRO A 631 0.28 34.95 3.65
CA PRO A 631 -0.15 34.80 5.04
C PRO A 631 0.71 33.84 5.85
N PHE A 632 1.27 32.80 5.24
CA PHE A 632 2.13 31.83 5.92
C PHE A 632 3.41 32.50 6.44
N PHE A 633 4.06 33.32 5.61
CA PHE A 633 5.24 34.10 6.00
C PHE A 633 5.00 35.08 7.15
N SER A 634 3.74 35.37 7.50
CA SER A 634 3.41 36.28 8.60
C SER A 634 3.35 35.60 9.98
N ASP A 635 3.08 34.29 10.06
CA ASP A 635 2.95 33.53 11.32
C ASP A 635 3.06 32.01 11.08
N GLN A 636 4.27 31.55 10.76
CA GLN A 636 4.56 30.18 10.31
C GLN A 636 4.06 29.12 11.30
N ARG A 637 4.44 29.25 12.58
CA ARG A 637 4.03 28.34 13.67
C ARG A 637 2.52 28.15 13.69
N LYS A 638 1.76 29.24 13.61
CA LYS A 638 0.31 29.20 13.67
C LYS A 638 -0.31 28.39 12.54
N TYR A 639 0.17 28.55 11.30
CA TYR A 639 -0.38 27.81 10.17
C TYR A 639 0.08 26.35 10.14
N SER A 640 1.31 26.04 10.55
CA SER A 640 1.76 24.64 10.67
C SER A 640 0.94 23.89 11.74
N VAL A 641 0.68 24.52 12.89
CA VAL A 641 -0.23 23.99 13.93
C VAL A 641 -1.65 23.82 13.39
N ALA A 642 -2.16 24.76 12.60
CA ALA A 642 -3.48 24.67 11.99
C ALA A 642 -3.60 23.47 11.04
N GLY A 643 -2.60 23.30 10.19
CA GLY A 643 -2.48 22.18 9.26
C GLY A 643 -2.43 20.85 9.97
N ALA A 644 -1.53 20.68 10.95
CA ALA A 644 -1.46 19.46 11.76
C ALA A 644 -2.79 19.17 12.44
N SER A 645 -3.43 20.19 13.03
CA SER A 645 -4.73 20.04 13.70
C SER A 645 -5.82 19.50 12.77
N LEU A 646 -5.87 19.97 11.51
CA LEU A 646 -6.88 19.52 10.56
C LEU A 646 -6.52 18.18 9.91
N THR A 647 -5.25 17.95 9.60
CA THR A 647 -4.83 16.70 8.97
C THR A 647 -4.99 15.52 9.93
N SER A 648 -4.70 15.68 11.23
CA SER A 648 -4.99 14.66 12.24
C SER A 648 -6.48 14.45 12.47
N LEU A 649 -7.33 15.47 12.30
CA LEU A 649 -8.79 15.28 12.31
C LEU A 649 -9.23 14.30 11.19
N PHE A 650 -8.56 14.34 10.04
CA PHE A 650 -8.90 13.54 8.86
C PHE A 650 -8.19 12.18 8.79
N GLY A 651 -7.50 11.78 9.86
CA GLY A 651 -6.96 10.42 10.03
C GLY A 651 -5.44 10.31 10.00
N ALA A 652 -4.70 11.38 9.67
CA ALA A 652 -3.23 11.32 9.64
C ALA A 652 -2.65 11.19 11.06
N ASN A 653 -1.73 10.25 11.24
CA ASN A 653 -1.08 9.99 12.54
C ASN A 653 0.40 9.60 12.42
N THR A 654 0.96 9.61 11.21
CA THR A 654 2.38 9.37 10.93
C THR A 654 2.84 10.43 9.94
N TYR A 655 3.78 11.31 10.33
CA TYR A 655 4.13 12.48 9.52
C TYR A 655 5.57 12.42 9.03
N THR A 656 5.75 12.68 7.73
CA THR A 656 7.04 13.06 7.16
C THR A 656 7.00 14.53 6.78
N VAL A 657 8.06 15.28 7.08
CA VAL A 657 8.11 16.73 6.92
C VAL A 657 9.06 17.12 5.81
N ILE A 658 8.51 17.73 4.77
CA ILE A 658 9.28 18.32 3.67
C ILE A 658 9.25 19.85 3.78
N CYS A 659 10.42 20.48 3.86
CA CYS A 659 10.59 21.94 3.92
C CYS A 659 12.07 22.31 3.84
N HIS A 660 12.37 23.56 3.47
CA HIS A 660 13.74 24.08 3.58
C HIS A 660 14.20 24.18 5.04
N ASP A 661 15.50 24.01 5.26
CA ASP A 661 16.13 24.05 6.60
C ASP A 661 15.99 25.38 7.34
N ASP A 662 15.80 26.47 6.59
CA ASP A 662 15.59 27.83 7.09
C ASP A 662 14.11 28.26 7.02
N ALA A 663 13.21 27.36 6.62
CA ALA A 663 11.79 27.66 6.48
C ALA A 663 11.14 28.07 7.81
N MET A 664 11.64 27.57 8.94
CA MET A 664 11.16 27.89 10.30
C MET A 664 12.34 27.96 11.27
N SER A 665 12.20 28.75 12.33
CA SER A 665 13.20 28.78 13.39
C SER A 665 13.26 27.44 14.14
N ALA A 666 14.42 27.10 14.71
CA ALA A 666 14.57 25.87 15.49
C ALA A 666 13.54 25.77 16.64
N SER A 667 13.19 26.89 17.29
CA SER A 667 12.20 26.89 18.36
C SER A 667 10.77 26.71 17.86
N ASP A 668 10.45 27.18 16.65
CA ASP A 668 9.16 26.92 16.01
C ASP A 668 9.03 25.47 15.55
N LEU A 669 10.12 24.87 15.04
CA LEU A 669 10.17 23.46 14.68
C LEU A 669 10.03 22.54 15.91
N GLN A 670 10.77 22.82 16.99
CA GLN A 670 10.63 22.08 18.25
C GLN A 670 9.19 22.15 18.77
N PHE A 671 8.59 23.35 18.70
CA PHE A 671 7.21 23.54 19.12
C PHE A 671 6.23 22.73 18.26
N PHE A 672 6.37 22.82 16.94
CA PHE A 672 5.50 22.11 15.99
C PHE A 672 5.60 20.59 16.12
N THR A 673 6.81 20.05 16.13
CA THR A 673 7.06 18.60 16.25
C THR A 673 6.56 18.06 17.59
N THR A 674 6.72 18.82 18.68
CA THR A 674 6.16 18.45 19.98
C THR A 674 4.63 18.53 20.00
N TYR A 675 4.04 19.56 19.39
CA TYR A 675 2.58 19.71 19.27
C TYR A 675 1.94 18.52 18.55
N GLU A 676 2.53 18.10 17.43
CA GLU A 676 2.07 16.95 16.66
C GLU A 676 2.30 15.65 17.45
N GLY A 677 3.46 15.48 18.08
CA GLY A 677 3.75 14.31 18.91
C GLY A 677 2.76 14.14 20.07
N ARG A 678 2.27 15.24 20.64
CA ARG A 678 1.23 15.24 21.69
C ARG A 678 -0.12 14.77 21.18
N ILE A 679 -0.50 15.18 19.97
CA ILE A 679 -1.71 14.68 19.32
C ILE A 679 -1.59 13.17 19.13
N ASN A 680 -0.49 12.70 18.55
CA ASN A 680 -0.28 11.28 18.26
C ASN A 680 -0.07 10.42 19.51
N THR A 681 0.44 11.00 20.60
CA THR A 681 0.52 10.33 21.90
C THR A 681 -0.89 9.93 22.37
N LEU A 682 -1.89 10.80 22.20
CA LEU A 682 -3.28 10.49 22.56
C LEU A 682 -3.96 9.61 21.52
N LEU A 683 -3.82 9.96 20.24
CA LEU A 683 -4.46 9.26 19.14
C LEU A 683 -3.77 7.94 18.78
N GLY A 684 -2.64 7.58 19.41
CA GLY A 684 -1.72 6.54 18.96
C GLY A 684 -2.42 5.24 18.57
N TYR A 685 -2.31 4.88 17.28
CA TYR A 685 -2.97 3.73 16.66
C TYR A 685 -4.51 3.72 16.79
N GLY A 686 -5.15 4.81 17.17
CA GLY A 686 -6.60 4.99 17.16
C GLY A 686 -7.12 5.11 15.73
N VAL A 687 -8.37 4.71 15.54
CA VAL A 687 -9.09 4.83 14.27
C VAL A 687 -10.35 5.67 14.49
N THR A 688 -10.77 6.40 13.46
CA THR A 688 -12.01 7.18 13.56
C THR A 688 -13.22 6.25 13.73
N ASP A 689 -14.11 6.57 14.65
CA ASP A 689 -15.36 5.86 14.91
C ASP A 689 -16.54 6.70 14.43
N THR A 690 -17.14 6.30 13.31
CA THR A 690 -18.29 6.97 12.73
C THR A 690 -19.27 5.94 12.15
N PRO A 691 -20.58 6.10 12.38
CA PRO A 691 -21.60 5.21 11.83
C PRO A 691 -21.92 5.51 10.35
N ILE A 692 -21.32 6.54 9.74
CA ILE A 692 -21.62 7.01 8.39
C ILE A 692 -20.52 6.55 7.43
N ALA A 693 -20.92 5.89 6.36
CA ALA A 693 -20.08 5.59 5.22
C ALA A 693 -20.54 6.35 3.96
N VAL A 694 -19.61 6.68 3.09
CA VAL A 694 -19.87 7.18 1.72
C VAL A 694 -19.27 6.18 0.73
N PHE A 695 -20.06 5.69 -0.21
CA PHE A 695 -19.57 4.76 -1.21
C PHE A 695 -18.71 5.47 -2.26
N TYR A 696 -17.63 4.83 -2.69
CA TYR A 696 -16.69 5.29 -3.71
C TYR A 696 -17.19 4.93 -5.13
N PRO A 697 -17.74 5.88 -5.91
CA PRO A 697 -18.47 5.57 -7.15
C PRO A 697 -17.55 5.43 -8.37
N VAL A 698 -16.39 4.80 -8.23
CA VAL A 698 -15.34 4.86 -9.27
C VAL A 698 -15.72 4.17 -10.57
N ASP A 699 -16.49 3.07 -10.53
CA ASP A 699 -16.93 2.40 -11.76
C ASP A 699 -17.91 3.25 -12.57
N ALA A 700 -18.69 4.13 -11.92
CA ALA A 700 -19.50 5.11 -12.64
C ALA A 700 -18.62 6.15 -13.36
N VAL A 701 -17.50 6.53 -12.74
CA VAL A 701 -16.49 7.42 -13.37
C VAL A 701 -15.81 6.70 -14.54
N ARG A 702 -15.39 5.44 -14.38
CA ARG A 702 -14.79 4.62 -15.46
C ARG A 702 -15.74 4.46 -16.64
N ALA A 703 -17.01 4.13 -16.40
CA ALA A 703 -18.02 4.02 -17.45
C ALA A 703 -18.20 5.33 -18.24
N ALA A 704 -18.08 6.48 -17.55
CA ALA A 704 -18.19 7.81 -18.15
C ALA A 704 -16.88 8.33 -18.77
N TYR A 705 -15.75 7.66 -18.56
CA TYR A 705 -14.44 8.15 -18.97
C TYR A 705 -14.07 7.69 -20.38
N THR A 706 -13.98 8.60 -21.36
CA THR A 706 -13.43 8.29 -22.68
C THR A 706 -11.98 8.76 -22.78
N ALA A 707 -11.09 7.92 -23.29
CA ALA A 707 -9.65 8.22 -23.43
C ALA A 707 -9.32 9.22 -24.56
N THR A 708 -10.25 10.10 -24.92
CA THR A 708 -10.06 11.18 -25.90
C THR A 708 -9.82 12.51 -25.24
N GLY A 709 -8.97 13.34 -25.84
CA GLY A 709 -8.58 14.64 -25.29
C GLY A 709 -7.21 14.61 -24.60
N ASP A 710 -6.81 15.75 -24.00
CA ASP A 710 -5.52 15.92 -23.35
C ASP A 710 -5.57 15.49 -21.86
N HIS A 711 -4.78 14.47 -21.46
CA HIS A 711 -4.81 13.91 -20.09
C HIS A 711 -4.52 14.97 -19.01
N PHE A 712 -3.84 16.06 -19.34
CA PHE A 712 -3.56 17.13 -18.37
C PHE A 712 -4.72 18.10 -18.14
N ASN A 713 -5.39 18.58 -19.20
CA ASN A 713 -6.23 19.78 -19.09
C ASN A 713 -7.69 19.49 -18.74
N TYR A 714 -8.24 18.37 -19.17
CA TYR A 714 -9.57 17.88 -18.80
C TYR A 714 -9.82 16.60 -19.60
N ASN A 715 -9.72 15.43 -18.99
CA ASN A 715 -10.01 14.18 -19.68
C ASN A 715 -10.99 13.35 -18.87
N GLY A 716 -12.15 13.14 -19.46
CA GLY A 716 -13.34 12.62 -18.84
C GLY A 716 -14.53 13.39 -19.40
N SER A 717 -15.62 12.68 -19.64
CA SER A 717 -16.84 13.33 -20.12
C SER A 717 -17.36 14.34 -19.07
N ASP A 718 -18.24 15.24 -19.51
CA ASP A 718 -19.00 16.10 -18.59
C ASP A 718 -19.68 15.28 -17.47
N GLU A 719 -19.95 14.00 -17.71
CA GLU A 719 -20.55 13.09 -16.74
C GLU A 719 -19.55 12.63 -15.66
N ALA A 720 -18.33 12.23 -16.04
CA ALA A 720 -17.29 11.86 -15.07
C ALA A 720 -16.99 13.01 -14.09
N ALA A 721 -16.91 14.24 -14.61
CA ALA A 721 -16.71 15.44 -13.80
C ALA A 721 -17.89 15.76 -12.87
N LYS A 722 -19.13 15.47 -13.29
CA LYS A 722 -20.32 15.61 -12.42
C LYS A 722 -20.31 14.60 -11.28
N ILE A 723 -19.95 13.35 -11.56
CA ILE A 723 -19.87 12.29 -10.54
C ILE A 723 -18.80 12.66 -9.50
N ASN A 724 -17.60 13.05 -9.93
CA ASN A 724 -16.55 13.52 -9.02
C ASN A 724 -17.02 14.72 -8.18
N ARG A 725 -17.68 15.71 -8.81
CA ARG A 725 -18.22 16.87 -8.08
C ARG A 725 -19.27 16.45 -7.06
N LEU A 726 -20.20 15.56 -7.40
CA LEU A 726 -21.22 15.11 -6.45
C LEU A 726 -20.59 14.37 -5.27
N MET A 727 -19.57 13.52 -5.51
CA MET A 727 -18.83 12.85 -4.45
C MET A 727 -18.15 13.84 -3.52
N GLN A 728 -17.41 14.81 -4.07
CA GLN A 728 -16.79 15.86 -3.28
C GLN A 728 -17.85 16.65 -2.50
N ASP A 729 -18.87 17.18 -3.18
CA ASP A 729 -19.96 17.95 -2.59
C ASP A 729 -20.61 17.21 -1.41
N THR A 730 -20.89 15.91 -1.58
CA THR A 730 -21.44 15.04 -0.53
C THR A 730 -20.52 14.99 0.69
N CYS A 731 -19.24 14.72 0.49
CA CYS A 731 -18.24 14.66 1.56
C CYS A 731 -18.06 16.01 2.27
N TYR A 732 -17.98 17.10 1.52
CA TYR A 732 -17.92 18.47 2.07
C TYR A 732 -19.15 18.77 2.92
N ASP A 733 -20.36 18.49 2.42
CA ASP A 733 -21.59 18.80 3.14
C ASP A 733 -21.70 18.02 4.46
N ILE A 734 -21.22 16.77 4.51
CA ILE A 734 -21.16 15.95 5.74
C ILE A 734 -20.22 16.60 6.78
N ILE A 735 -18.98 16.93 6.41
CA ILE A 735 -18.02 17.60 7.32
C ILE A 735 -18.56 18.96 7.78
N LYS A 736 -19.17 19.74 6.87
CA LYS A 736 -19.75 21.05 7.19
C LYS A 736 -20.94 20.94 8.14
N ALA A 737 -21.66 19.82 8.16
CA ALA A 737 -22.71 19.53 9.12
C ALA A 737 -22.17 19.08 10.50
N GLY A 738 -20.85 18.94 10.66
CA GLY A 738 -20.23 18.53 11.91
C GLY A 738 -20.24 17.01 12.13
N LEU A 739 -20.34 16.23 11.05
CA LEU A 739 -20.30 14.77 11.06
C LEU A 739 -19.02 14.28 10.38
N ASP A 740 -18.46 13.16 10.85
CA ASP A 740 -17.37 12.44 10.16
C ASP A 740 -17.93 11.23 9.39
N PHE A 741 -17.15 10.70 8.45
CA PHE A 741 -17.54 9.54 7.63
C PHE A 741 -16.32 8.69 7.23
N THR A 742 -16.54 7.44 6.82
CA THR A 742 -15.53 6.62 6.12
C THR A 742 -15.95 6.43 4.66
N ILE A 743 -15.01 6.33 3.73
CA ILE A 743 -15.28 5.99 2.33
C ILE A 743 -15.17 4.47 2.15
N LEU A 744 -16.12 3.84 1.48
CA LEU A 744 -16.10 2.39 1.21
C LEU A 744 -16.01 2.12 -0.29
N ASP A 745 -15.05 1.28 -0.68
CA ASP A 745 -14.91 0.74 -2.03
C ASP A 745 -15.81 -0.48 -2.27
N VAL A 746 -15.98 -0.85 -3.55
CA VAL A 746 -16.94 -1.88 -3.97
C VAL A 746 -16.56 -3.28 -3.46
N GLN A 747 -15.27 -3.60 -3.43
CA GLN A 747 -14.76 -4.89 -2.96
C GLN A 747 -14.98 -5.03 -1.45
N SER A 748 -14.64 -3.99 -0.69
CA SER A 748 -14.89 -3.92 0.75
C SER A 748 -16.37 -4.09 1.10
N VAL A 749 -17.28 -3.46 0.34
CA VAL A 749 -18.73 -3.65 0.53
C VAL A 749 -19.17 -5.06 0.18
N GLY A 750 -18.65 -5.65 -0.90
CA GLY A 750 -18.95 -7.02 -1.31
C GLY A 750 -18.52 -8.07 -0.28
N ALA A 751 -17.40 -7.82 0.42
CA ALA A 751 -16.87 -8.69 1.46
C ALA A 751 -17.47 -8.43 2.86
N ALA A 752 -18.32 -7.41 3.02
CA ALA A 752 -18.75 -6.94 4.33
C ALA A 752 -19.57 -7.97 5.13
N GLU A 753 -19.45 -7.91 6.46
CA GLU A 753 -20.33 -8.63 7.38
C GLU A 753 -21.54 -7.77 7.74
N ILE A 754 -22.75 -8.35 7.70
CA ILE A 754 -23.99 -7.65 8.06
C ILE A 754 -24.54 -8.22 9.37
N PHE A 755 -24.79 -7.36 10.35
CA PHE A 755 -25.42 -7.75 11.61
C PHE A 755 -26.15 -6.58 12.26
N GLY A 756 -27.37 -6.84 12.78
CA GLY A 756 -28.08 -5.89 13.64
C GLY A 756 -28.28 -4.48 13.06
N GLY A 757 -28.50 -4.35 11.74
CA GLY A 757 -28.62 -3.06 11.07
C GLY A 757 -27.29 -2.34 10.82
N LYS A 758 -26.17 -3.04 10.97
CA LYS A 758 -24.82 -2.55 10.71
C LYS A 758 -24.14 -3.33 9.59
N MET A 759 -23.28 -2.64 8.85
CA MET A 759 -22.31 -3.20 7.93
C MET A 759 -20.92 -3.03 8.54
N LYS A 760 -20.17 -4.12 8.66
CA LYS A 760 -18.78 -4.12 9.15
C LYS A 760 -17.81 -4.33 8.00
N VAL A 761 -16.86 -3.42 7.89
CA VAL A 761 -15.77 -3.42 6.90
C VAL A 761 -14.50 -3.02 7.62
N GLY A 762 -13.46 -3.85 7.54
CA GLY A 762 -12.19 -3.61 8.21
C GLY A 762 -12.36 -3.28 9.69
N LEU A 763 -11.86 -2.12 10.11
CA LEU A 763 -11.98 -1.61 11.48
C LEU A 763 -13.22 -0.72 11.72
N GLY A 764 -14.20 -0.73 10.81
CA GLY A 764 -15.38 0.13 10.86
C GLY A 764 -16.72 -0.61 10.97
N GLU A 765 -17.68 0.04 11.63
CA GLU A 765 -19.07 -0.40 11.70
C GLU A 765 -20.01 0.74 11.30
N TYR A 766 -20.85 0.51 10.29
CA TYR A 766 -21.66 1.55 9.66
C TYR A 766 -23.14 1.22 9.74
N SER A 767 -23.96 2.21 10.13
CA SER A 767 -25.44 2.10 10.15
C SER A 767 -26.09 2.91 9.04
N VAL A 768 -25.33 3.79 8.36
CA VAL A 768 -25.78 4.56 7.21
C VAL A 768 -24.72 4.53 6.12
N ILE A 769 -25.13 4.26 4.88
CA ILE A 769 -24.26 4.32 3.69
C ILE A 769 -24.87 5.31 2.70
N VAL A 770 -24.11 6.33 2.32
CA VAL A 770 -24.48 7.34 1.32
C VAL A 770 -23.90 6.95 -0.03
N MET A 771 -24.73 6.90 -1.07
CA MET A 771 -24.39 6.41 -2.41
C MET A 771 -24.48 7.55 -3.45
N PRO A 772 -23.40 8.32 -3.70
CA PRO A 772 -23.40 9.41 -4.68
C PRO A 772 -23.22 8.92 -6.13
N SER A 773 -24.25 9.05 -6.97
CA SER A 773 -24.22 8.72 -8.42
C SER A 773 -23.66 7.33 -8.76
N VAL A 774 -24.05 6.32 -7.97
CA VAL A 774 -23.61 4.93 -8.18
C VAL A 774 -24.47 4.28 -9.27
N ARG A 775 -24.04 4.45 -10.52
CA ARG A 775 -24.69 3.89 -11.72
C ARG A 775 -24.22 2.47 -12.06
N VAL A 776 -22.98 2.17 -11.71
CA VAL A 776 -22.33 0.88 -11.91
C VAL A 776 -21.94 0.33 -10.54
N ILE A 777 -22.22 -0.94 -10.30
CA ILE A 777 -21.86 -1.63 -9.06
C ILE A 777 -21.79 -3.14 -9.30
N SER A 778 -20.96 -3.84 -8.52
CA SER A 778 -20.92 -5.30 -8.54
C SER A 778 -22.19 -5.93 -7.97
N VAL A 779 -22.54 -7.11 -8.49
CA VAL A 779 -23.69 -7.86 -8.01
C VAL A 779 -23.56 -8.23 -6.53
N GLU A 780 -22.35 -8.55 -6.07
CA GLU A 780 -22.08 -8.91 -4.68
C GLU A 780 -22.20 -7.72 -3.73
N ALA A 781 -21.66 -6.56 -4.09
CA ALA A 781 -21.84 -5.34 -3.31
C ALA A 781 -23.33 -4.95 -3.24
N MET A 782 -24.07 -5.07 -4.34
CA MET A 782 -25.51 -4.80 -4.34
C MET A 782 -26.29 -5.79 -3.47
N LYS A 783 -25.93 -7.08 -3.47
CA LYS A 783 -26.52 -8.09 -2.55
C LYS A 783 -26.28 -7.71 -1.08
N LYS A 784 -25.06 -7.30 -0.73
CA LYS A 784 -24.71 -6.84 0.63
C LYS A 784 -25.46 -5.58 1.04
N LEU A 785 -25.60 -4.61 0.16
CA LEU A 785 -26.41 -3.41 0.41
C LEU A 785 -27.90 -3.75 0.62
N ALA A 786 -28.44 -4.69 -0.17
CA ALA A 786 -29.83 -5.14 0.00
C ALA A 786 -30.02 -5.92 1.31
N GLU A 787 -29.04 -6.73 1.71
CA GLU A 787 -29.03 -7.40 3.01
C GLU A 787 -28.96 -6.40 4.17
N PHE A 788 -28.06 -5.42 4.07
CA PHE A 788 -27.90 -4.35 5.04
C PHE A 788 -29.20 -3.54 5.25
N ASP A 789 -29.85 -3.10 4.16
CA ASP A 789 -31.13 -2.39 4.20
C ASP A 789 -32.24 -3.24 4.87
N ARG A 790 -32.32 -4.53 4.53
CA ARG A 790 -33.27 -5.47 5.18
C ARG A 790 -32.97 -5.70 6.66
N SER A 791 -31.70 -5.62 7.07
CA SER A 791 -31.28 -5.80 8.47
C SER A 791 -31.59 -4.58 9.35
N GLY A 792 -32.04 -3.47 8.76
CA GLY A 792 -32.35 -2.21 9.46
C GLY A 792 -31.30 -1.10 9.28
N GLY A 793 -30.25 -1.36 8.50
CA GLY A 793 -29.32 -0.33 8.05
C GLY A 793 -29.97 0.63 7.06
N VAL A 794 -29.37 1.80 6.83
CA VAL A 794 -29.93 2.81 5.93
C VAL A 794 -29.02 3.06 4.73
N VAL A 795 -29.53 2.85 3.53
CA VAL A 795 -28.85 3.24 2.28
C VAL A 795 -29.48 4.50 1.70
N ILE A 796 -28.70 5.57 1.54
CA ILE A 796 -29.15 6.86 1.01
C ILE A 796 -28.60 7.03 -0.40
N TRP A 797 -29.45 6.79 -1.40
CA TRP A 797 -29.10 6.98 -2.82
C TRP A 797 -29.25 8.43 -3.24
N LEU A 798 -28.18 9.02 -3.77
CA LEU A 798 -28.17 10.37 -4.33
C LEU A 798 -28.06 10.29 -5.84
N ASP A 799 -28.78 11.17 -6.53
CA ASP A 799 -28.87 11.26 -8.00
C ASP A 799 -29.54 10.05 -8.67
N SER A 800 -29.01 8.84 -8.51
CA SER A 800 -29.45 7.65 -9.25
C SER A 800 -29.32 6.35 -8.44
N LEU A 801 -30.07 5.33 -8.87
CA LEU A 801 -29.85 3.92 -8.52
C LEU A 801 -28.94 3.28 -9.59
N PRO A 802 -28.26 2.16 -9.28
CA PRO A 802 -27.45 1.46 -10.25
C PRO A 802 -28.34 0.85 -11.32
N ASP A 803 -27.91 0.96 -12.57
CA ASP A 803 -28.59 0.42 -13.73
C ASP A 803 -27.67 -0.43 -14.63
N MET A 804 -26.43 -0.61 -14.22
CA MET A 804 -25.43 -1.45 -14.88
C MET A 804 -24.66 -2.28 -13.84
N CYS A 805 -24.41 -3.55 -14.14
CA CYS A 805 -23.44 -4.38 -13.44
C CYS A 805 -22.05 -4.15 -14.06
N ASP A 806 -21.01 -4.24 -13.25
CA ASP A 806 -19.60 -4.22 -13.69
C ASP A 806 -19.15 -5.53 -14.38
N ASP A 807 -19.96 -6.59 -14.36
CA ASP A 807 -19.68 -7.85 -15.05
C ASP A 807 -20.92 -8.33 -15.85
N GLN A 808 -20.71 -8.63 -17.13
CA GLN A 808 -21.77 -9.16 -17.99
C GLN A 808 -22.23 -10.55 -17.55
N ARG A 809 -21.35 -11.36 -16.96
CA ARG A 809 -21.66 -12.72 -16.47
C ARG A 809 -22.71 -12.70 -15.37
N ASP A 810 -22.77 -11.59 -14.62
CA ASP A 810 -23.69 -11.40 -13.50
C ASP A 810 -24.96 -10.60 -13.86
N ALA A 811 -25.12 -10.18 -15.12
CA ALA A 811 -26.21 -9.29 -15.52
C ALA A 811 -27.62 -9.83 -15.21
N GLU A 812 -27.83 -11.14 -15.32
CA GLU A 812 -29.11 -11.78 -14.97
C GLU A 812 -29.39 -11.72 -13.47
N GLU A 813 -28.38 -12.04 -12.65
CA GLU A 813 -28.48 -12.02 -11.20
C GLU A 813 -28.62 -10.59 -10.67
N PHE A 814 -27.83 -9.64 -11.21
CA PHE A 814 -27.97 -8.22 -10.91
C PHE A 814 -29.38 -7.72 -11.21
N SER A 815 -29.94 -8.08 -12.38
CA SER A 815 -31.31 -7.74 -12.75
C SER A 815 -32.35 -8.32 -11.78
N ARG A 816 -32.09 -9.50 -11.19
CA ARG A 816 -32.96 -10.10 -10.17
C ARG A 816 -32.88 -9.34 -8.85
N VAL A 817 -31.67 -9.08 -8.36
CA VAL A 817 -31.43 -8.32 -7.12
C VAL A 817 -32.07 -6.93 -7.21
N MET A 818 -31.88 -6.22 -8.33
CA MET A 818 -32.45 -4.88 -8.51
C MET A 818 -33.99 -4.85 -8.61
N LYS A 819 -34.63 -5.94 -9.09
CA LYS A 819 -36.10 -6.06 -9.06
C LYS A 819 -36.65 -6.28 -7.65
N GLU A 820 -35.89 -6.96 -6.80
CA GLU A 820 -36.24 -7.24 -5.41
C GLU A 820 -35.91 -6.07 -4.48
N TYR A 821 -34.96 -5.21 -4.87
CA TYR A 821 -34.52 -4.07 -4.07
C TYR A 821 -35.55 -2.93 -4.07
N SER A 822 -35.96 -2.48 -2.88
CA SER A 822 -36.98 -1.44 -2.70
C SER A 822 -36.44 -0.02 -2.51
N GLY A 823 -35.11 0.15 -2.50
CA GLY A 823 -34.45 1.44 -2.32
C GLY A 823 -34.85 2.47 -3.37
N LYS A 824 -34.76 3.75 -3.03
CA LYS A 824 -35.13 4.86 -3.92
C LYS A 824 -34.15 6.01 -3.77
N VAL A 825 -34.00 6.78 -4.84
CA VAL A 825 -33.27 8.05 -4.79
C VAL A 825 -33.92 8.97 -3.76
N PHE A 826 -33.11 9.45 -2.83
CA PHE A 826 -33.50 10.36 -1.77
C PHE A 826 -33.76 11.77 -2.33
N LYS A 827 -34.85 12.41 -1.88
CA LYS A 827 -35.33 13.72 -2.40
C LYS A 827 -35.33 14.84 -1.34
N GLY A 828 -34.54 14.72 -0.29
CA GLY A 828 -34.46 15.71 0.80
C GLY A 828 -33.07 16.36 0.92
N VAL A 829 -32.88 17.09 2.02
CA VAL A 829 -31.57 17.65 2.39
C VAL A 829 -30.77 16.54 3.10
N LEU A 830 -29.63 16.16 2.53
CA LEU A 830 -28.80 15.05 3.03
C LEU A 830 -28.39 15.28 4.49
N THR A 831 -27.88 16.46 4.82
CA THR A 831 -27.37 16.79 6.15
C THR A 831 -28.46 16.70 7.22
N ASP A 832 -29.69 17.15 6.92
CA ASP A 832 -30.82 17.05 7.86
C ASP A 832 -31.16 15.59 8.13
N LYS A 833 -31.12 14.75 7.10
CA LYS A 833 -31.38 13.31 7.23
C LYS A 833 -30.28 12.62 8.04
N LEU A 834 -29.02 12.95 7.80
CA LEU A 834 -27.89 12.37 8.53
C LEU A 834 -27.91 12.80 10.00
N LEU A 835 -28.13 14.08 10.31
CA LEU A 835 -28.25 14.57 11.69
C LEU A 835 -29.41 13.92 12.45
N GLN A 836 -30.48 13.53 11.76
CA GLN A 836 -31.59 12.78 12.35
C GLN A 836 -31.21 11.33 12.67
N LEU A 837 -30.43 10.68 11.80
CA LEU A 837 -30.06 9.26 11.94
C LEU A 837 -28.87 9.05 12.87
N CYS A 838 -27.89 9.94 12.78
CA CYS A 838 -26.58 9.87 13.41
C CYS A 838 -26.34 11.21 14.12
N PRO A 839 -26.92 11.41 15.33
CA PRO A 839 -26.68 12.63 16.08
C PRO A 839 -25.17 12.78 16.37
N PRO A 840 -24.63 14.02 16.44
CA PRO A 840 -23.23 14.24 16.71
C PRO A 840 -22.76 13.54 17.99
N PRO A 841 -21.51 13.04 18.04
CA PRO A 841 -20.97 12.37 19.21
C PRO A 841 -21.05 13.28 20.44
N MET A 842 -21.30 12.72 21.61
CA MET A 842 -21.52 13.43 22.88
C MET A 842 -22.55 14.57 22.86
N GLY A 843 -23.48 14.55 21.89
CA GLY A 843 -24.50 15.60 21.73
C GLY A 843 -23.90 16.96 21.40
N LEU A 844 -22.73 17.00 20.76
CA LEU A 844 -22.02 18.25 20.48
C LEU A 844 -22.88 19.23 19.69
N SER A 845 -22.93 20.46 20.18
CA SER A 845 -23.33 21.62 19.40
C SER A 845 -22.07 22.33 18.91
N THR A 846 -21.54 21.93 17.75
CA THR A 846 -20.40 22.63 17.13
C THR A 846 -20.82 23.99 16.57
N LYS A 847 -19.86 24.91 16.46
CA LYS A 847 -20.06 26.21 15.82
C LYS A 847 -19.37 26.19 14.46
N ASN A 848 -19.90 26.94 13.50
CA ASN A 848 -19.30 27.11 12.18
C ASN A 848 -17.77 27.29 12.27
N GLY A 849 -17.04 26.31 11.71
CA GLY A 849 -15.59 26.29 11.62
C GLY A 849 -14.86 25.50 12.70
N VAL A 850 -15.56 24.84 13.65
CA VAL A 850 -14.99 23.76 14.47
C VAL A 850 -15.54 22.44 13.97
N TYR A 851 -14.64 21.52 13.65
CA TYR A 851 -14.96 20.17 13.18
C TYR A 851 -14.56 19.14 14.24
N ALA A 852 -15.23 17.99 14.22
CA ALA A 852 -15.11 16.97 15.23
C ALA A 852 -15.00 15.58 14.60
N ALA A 853 -14.16 14.74 15.16
CA ALA A 853 -14.09 13.31 14.87
C ALA A 853 -13.96 12.55 16.20
N GLU A 854 -14.65 11.42 16.32
CA GLU A 854 -14.44 10.51 17.44
C GLU A 854 -13.41 9.46 17.02
N TYR A 855 -12.45 9.20 17.89
CA TYR A 855 -11.45 8.14 17.74
C TYR A 855 -11.70 7.07 18.78
N VAL A 856 -11.48 5.82 18.40
CA VAL A 856 -11.40 4.69 19.31
C VAL A 856 -10.03 4.05 19.18
N ARG A 857 -9.41 3.72 20.32
CA ARG A 857 -8.24 2.85 20.38
C ARG A 857 -8.72 1.40 20.53
N PRO A 858 -8.54 0.54 19.52
CA PRO A 858 -9.07 -0.83 19.58
C PRO A 858 -8.52 -1.68 20.73
N ASP A 859 -7.30 -1.42 21.19
CA ASP A 859 -6.62 -2.28 22.17
C ASP A 859 -7.15 -2.12 23.60
N ASP A 860 -7.57 -0.91 23.96
CA ASP A 860 -8.01 -0.55 25.32
C ASP A 860 -9.41 0.09 25.37
N GLY A 861 -10.03 0.30 24.21
CA GLY A 861 -11.39 0.84 24.07
C GLY A 861 -11.50 2.33 24.35
N VAL A 862 -10.39 3.05 24.54
CA VAL A 862 -10.43 4.48 24.86
C VAL A 862 -11.05 5.27 23.73
N ARG A 863 -12.06 6.07 24.07
CA ARG A 863 -12.74 6.98 23.15
C ARG A 863 -12.25 8.41 23.35
N ILE A 864 -11.87 9.04 22.25
CA ILE A 864 -11.29 10.37 22.22
C ILE A 864 -12.07 11.21 21.23
N LEU A 865 -12.72 12.26 21.70
CA LEU A 865 -13.29 13.26 20.82
C LEU A 865 -12.21 14.27 20.45
N TYR A 866 -11.88 14.32 19.18
CA TYR A 866 -10.95 15.26 18.60
C TYR A 866 -11.70 16.47 18.03
N LEU A 867 -11.35 17.67 18.47
CA LEU A 867 -11.91 18.94 17.96
C LEU A 867 -10.82 19.75 17.29
N ALA A 868 -11.05 20.21 16.06
CA ALA A 868 -10.15 21.14 15.36
C ALA A 868 -10.88 22.40 14.88
N ASN A 869 -10.29 23.56 15.16
CA ASN A 869 -10.85 24.85 14.75
C ASN A 869 -10.16 25.38 13.49
N ALA A 870 -10.86 25.34 12.35
CA ALA A 870 -10.39 25.85 11.07
C ALA A 870 -10.50 27.39 10.94
N THR A 871 -10.77 28.13 12.02
CA THR A 871 -10.91 29.60 12.00
C THR A 871 -9.88 30.30 12.87
N LYS A 872 -9.59 31.56 12.56
CA LYS A 872 -8.65 32.39 13.34
C LYS A 872 -9.13 32.71 14.76
N SER A 873 -10.45 32.69 14.99
CA SER A 873 -11.05 33.06 16.27
C SER A 873 -11.29 31.84 17.15
N ALA A 874 -11.06 31.96 18.44
CA ALA A 874 -11.49 30.94 19.40
C ALA A 874 -13.02 30.75 19.34
N LYS A 875 -13.46 29.50 19.48
CA LYS A 875 -14.87 29.11 19.53
C LYS A 875 -15.11 28.32 20.82
N SER A 876 -16.37 28.17 21.19
CA SER A 876 -16.79 27.29 22.28
C SER A 876 -17.74 26.25 21.72
N VAL A 877 -17.51 25.00 22.12
CA VAL A 877 -18.34 23.83 21.79
C VAL A 877 -18.91 23.30 23.11
N ASN A 878 -20.20 23.01 23.14
CA ASN A 878 -20.83 22.42 24.30
C ASN A 878 -20.84 20.90 24.16
N VAL A 879 -20.37 20.21 25.19
CA VAL A 879 -20.55 18.76 25.37
C VAL A 879 -21.82 18.59 26.18
N GLU A 880 -22.89 18.06 25.59
CA GLU A 880 -24.22 18.00 26.24
C GLU A 880 -24.42 16.69 27.03
N GLN A 881 -23.59 15.68 26.77
CA GLN A 881 -23.61 14.41 27.49
C GLN A 881 -23.09 14.56 28.93
N GLU A 882 -23.74 13.90 29.87
CA GLU A 882 -23.31 13.84 31.28
C GLU A 882 -22.14 12.87 31.46
N GLY A 883 -21.20 13.22 32.33
CA GLY A 883 -19.95 12.49 32.49
C GLY A 883 -18.81 13.35 33.01
N LYS A 884 -17.70 12.70 33.34
CA LYS A 884 -16.43 13.33 33.64
C LYS A 884 -15.54 13.27 32.41
N TYR A 885 -14.77 14.32 32.20
CA TYR A 885 -13.95 14.49 31.00
C TYR A 885 -12.58 15.04 31.37
N LEU A 886 -11.57 14.57 30.64
CA LEU A 886 -10.26 15.18 30.58
C LEU A 886 -10.11 15.90 29.24
N ILE A 887 -9.81 17.19 29.32
CA ILE A 887 -9.65 18.05 28.16
C ILE A 887 -8.16 18.36 28.02
N TYR A 888 -7.57 17.90 26.92
CA TYR A 888 -6.17 18.05 26.56
C TYR A 888 -6.01 19.19 25.54
N ASP A 889 -5.14 20.16 25.84
CA ASP A 889 -4.66 21.15 24.87
C ASP A 889 -3.20 20.83 24.52
N PRO A 890 -2.94 20.27 23.31
CA PRO A 890 -1.58 19.94 22.88
C PRO A 890 -0.67 21.17 22.71
N TYR A 891 -1.25 22.36 22.57
CA TYR A 891 -0.49 23.59 22.33
C TYR A 891 0.34 24.02 23.54
N ASP A 892 -0.23 23.90 24.74
CA ASP A 892 0.41 24.31 25.99
C ASP A 892 0.55 23.18 27.02
N CYS A 893 0.23 21.95 26.62
CA CYS A 893 0.29 20.75 27.47
C CYS A 893 -0.66 20.81 28.68
N THR A 894 -1.72 21.62 28.62
CA THR A 894 -2.67 21.67 29.72
C THR A 894 -3.65 20.50 29.65
N VAL A 895 -3.91 19.90 30.82
CA VAL A 895 -4.97 18.91 31.00
C VAL A 895 -5.92 19.47 32.05
N THR A 896 -7.19 19.62 31.68
CA THR A 896 -8.21 20.17 32.57
C THR A 896 -9.32 19.16 32.79
N GLU A 897 -9.73 19.00 34.05
CA GLU A 897 -10.89 18.19 34.40
C GLU A 897 -12.17 19.02 34.18
N ALA A 898 -13.16 18.37 33.58
CA ALA A 898 -14.49 18.90 33.41
C ALA A 898 -15.53 17.85 33.77
N SER A 899 -16.72 18.29 34.13
CA SER A 899 -17.86 17.42 34.40
C SER A 899 -19.12 18.03 33.81
N ASP A 900 -20.11 17.18 33.53
CA ASP A 900 -21.52 17.49 33.25
C ASP A 900 -21.78 18.77 32.47
N LYS A 901 -22.14 18.64 31.18
CA LYS A 901 -22.61 19.77 30.35
C LYS A 901 -21.63 20.95 30.33
N THR A 902 -20.39 20.67 29.96
CA THR A 902 -19.30 21.66 29.92
C THR A 902 -19.19 22.34 28.56
N SER A 903 -18.90 23.64 28.58
CA SER A 903 -18.48 24.42 27.40
C SER A 903 -16.96 24.37 27.26
N VAL A 904 -16.46 23.69 26.23
CA VAL A 904 -15.03 23.59 25.91
C VAL A 904 -14.63 24.70 24.95
N LYS A 905 -13.59 25.46 25.28
CA LYS A 905 -13.03 26.49 24.39
C LYS A 905 -12.02 25.84 23.45
N VAL A 906 -12.23 25.98 22.15
CA VAL A 906 -11.30 25.54 21.10
C VAL A 906 -10.64 26.79 20.51
N PRO A 907 -9.36 27.07 20.82
CA PRO A 907 -8.66 28.24 20.28
C PRO A 907 -8.64 28.23 18.74
N GLY A 908 -8.45 29.40 18.12
CA GLY A 908 -8.38 29.48 16.66
C GLY A 908 -7.18 28.72 16.10
N TYR A 909 -7.40 27.92 15.06
CA TYR A 909 -6.36 27.12 14.38
C TYR A 909 -5.67 26.06 15.24
N ARG A 910 -6.34 25.57 16.29
CA ARG A 910 -5.78 24.53 17.17
C ARG A 910 -6.73 23.37 17.35
N ALA A 911 -6.18 22.27 17.82
CA ALA A 911 -6.91 21.10 18.26
C ALA A 911 -7.11 21.11 19.79
N VAL A 912 -8.17 20.45 20.23
CA VAL A 912 -8.44 20.08 21.63
C VAL A 912 -8.96 18.65 21.63
N LEU A 913 -8.46 17.81 22.51
CA LEU A 913 -8.88 16.41 22.62
C LEU A 913 -9.63 16.22 23.95
N ILE A 914 -10.76 15.53 23.89
CA ILE A 914 -11.61 15.27 25.05
C ILE A 914 -11.70 13.76 25.24
N VAL A 915 -11.20 13.29 26.37
CA VAL A 915 -11.24 11.88 26.76
C VAL A 915 -12.29 11.73 27.86
N ARG A 916 -13.18 10.75 27.72
CA ARG A 916 -14.14 10.44 28.79
C ARG A 916 -13.41 9.75 29.93
N ASP A 917 -13.56 10.29 31.14
CA ASP A 917 -12.98 9.73 32.36
C ASP A 917 -13.99 8.75 32.96
N GLU A 918 -13.75 7.44 32.77
CA GLU A 918 -14.63 6.38 33.25
C GLU A 918 -14.29 5.87 34.67
N GLY A 919 -13.25 6.42 35.32
CA GLY A 919 -12.89 6.10 36.72
C GLY A 919 -11.41 5.86 36.94
#